data_AF-A0A6N2K555-F1
#
_entry.id   AF-A0A6N2K555-F1
#
_cell.length_a   1.000
_cell.length_b   1.000
_cell.length_c   1.000
_cell.angle_alpha   90.00
_cell.angle_beta   90.00
_cell.angle_gamma   90.00
#
_symmetry.space_group_name_H-M   'P 1'
#
loop_
_entity.id
_entity.type
_entity.pdbx_description
1 polymer ?
#
loop_
_entity_poly.entity_id
_entity_poly.type
_entity_poly.pdbx_seq_one_letter_code
_entity_poly.pdbx_strand_id
1 'polypeptide(L)'
;MSSTPKRRQKPDLSSSSSHPSSILSKKEPPHNLFPSKQEFLRLIAVLAIASSVALTCNFIANYIDHSTKPFCDTDLDSSDSLSNLCEPCPRNGECNQGKLECARGYRKHGNTCIEDGDVNERAKKLLEWVENHLCEAYADFLCYGTGIIWVPEDDILNDLDGHQLLENYGSDNPAHVYTKMKAMESISGVLQTRTNANGKKEFKCPDLLVEHYKPFTCQLQQWISEHALVIVPVCALVVGFSFLVWKIRRRWYLSTRGEELYHQVCDILEESALMSKRVNAECEPWVVASRLRDHLLSPKERKDPVIWKKVEDLVQEDSRVDRYPKLVKGESKVVWEWQGSLSSGRMRKKVESSKLKSNDDIKEHFDKERHELKPGDSPSHIMGTKHNSMCFKTRSPLFLFIIICLCCFSYILGAWQKSGFGKGDGIAVQMIKKTDCNIFTELNFETHHNYVESIEPSQPKAKVFKSCHVQYTDYTPCQEQDRAMKFPRENMIYRERHCPPEEEKLHCLIPAPKGYKTPFPWPKGRDYVHYANVPHKSLTVEKAVQNWVQFQGDVFKFPGGGTMFPQGADAYIDELASVIPIADGSVRTALDTGCGVASWGAYLMKRNVLAMSFAPRDNHEAQVQFALERGVPAVIGVLGSIRLPFPSRAFDMAQCSRCLIPWTANDGMYLMEVDRVLRPGGYWILSGPPINWKTYYQTWKRSKADLQAEQSKIEELAESLCWEKKYEKGDIAIFRKKVNEKNCPRKSASVCESKVPNEVAGGGLKKFPERLYAVPPQIAKGLVEGVTAESFEEDNKLLRKHVLAYKRINKLIGTTRYRNIMDMNARLGGFAAALESPKSWVMNVVPTIAKNTLGVIYERGLVGIYHDWCEGFSTYPRTYDFIHAKGVFSLYQNKCNLEDILLEMDRILRPEGTVIFRDEVDVLNKVKKIAGGMKWDTKMMDHEDGPLVPEKILVVVKQYWVGGTGNSTSSDQ
;
A
#
# COMPACT_ATOMS: atom_id res chain seq x y z
N MET A 1 35.44 40.38 -50.29
CA MET A 1 35.08 41.23 -51.45
C MET A 1 34.19 40.38 -52.36
N SER A 2 32.95 40.82 -52.68
CA SER A 2 32.58 41.64 -53.85
C SER A 2 32.48 40.78 -55.14
N SER A 3 31.42 40.81 -55.96
CA SER A 3 30.30 41.78 -56.10
C SER A 3 28.95 41.15 -56.54
N THR A 4 27.85 41.87 -56.26
CA THR A 4 26.45 41.71 -56.77
C THR A 4 26.18 42.71 -57.94
N PRO A 5 24.96 43.04 -58.46
CA PRO A 5 23.55 42.59 -58.23
C PRO A 5 22.81 42.29 -59.60
N LYS A 6 21.62 42.74 -60.10
CA LYS A 6 20.36 43.53 -59.82
C LYS A 6 19.40 43.20 -61.02
N ARG A 7 18.04 43.27 -61.08
CA ARG A 7 16.88 43.41 -60.14
C ARG A 7 15.57 42.85 -60.80
N ARG A 8 14.39 43.52 -60.70
CA ARG A 8 13.04 43.17 -61.27
C ARG A 8 12.46 44.31 -62.14
N GLN A 9 11.36 44.04 -62.86
CA GLN A 9 10.21 44.98 -63.00
C GLN A 9 8.83 44.27 -62.93
N LYS A 10 7.73 45.04 -62.90
CA LYS A 10 6.29 44.68 -62.78
C LYS A 10 5.46 45.83 -63.45
N PRO A 11 4.11 45.79 -63.69
CA PRO A 11 3.04 45.63 -62.68
C PRO A 11 1.78 44.87 -63.25
N ASP A 12 0.48 44.96 -62.86
CA ASP A 12 -0.18 45.55 -61.67
C ASP A 12 -1.46 44.83 -61.13
N LEU A 13 -2.66 45.12 -61.68
CA LEU A 13 -4.05 45.03 -61.11
C LEU A 13 -5.01 44.17 -61.98
N SER A 14 -6.22 43.71 -61.58
CA SER A 14 -7.21 43.97 -60.48
C SER A 14 -8.28 42.82 -60.44
N SER A 15 -9.34 42.73 -59.60
CA SER A 15 -9.59 43.02 -58.16
C SER A 15 -11.01 42.53 -57.72
N SER A 16 -11.19 42.09 -56.45
CA SER A 16 -12.45 41.94 -55.63
C SER A 16 -13.59 41.01 -56.15
N SER A 17 -14.41 40.31 -55.33
CA SER A 17 -14.67 40.21 -53.85
C SER A 17 -15.07 38.74 -53.49
N SER A 18 -15.71 38.27 -52.39
CA SER A 18 -16.42 38.82 -51.19
C SER A 18 -16.50 37.77 -50.03
N HIS A 19 -17.21 38.09 -48.92
CA HIS A 19 -17.50 37.29 -47.70
C HIS A 19 -18.82 37.83 -47.04
N PRO A 20 -19.51 37.22 -46.02
CA PRO A 20 -18.95 36.48 -44.85
C PRO A 20 -19.80 35.36 -44.13
N SER A 21 -19.18 34.77 -43.07
CA SER A 21 -19.73 34.37 -41.74
C SER A 21 -20.65 33.14 -41.47
N SER A 22 -20.13 32.25 -40.58
CA SER A 22 -20.76 31.70 -39.32
C SER A 22 -21.26 30.23 -39.17
N ILE A 23 -20.62 29.52 -38.22
CA ILE A 23 -21.18 28.77 -37.05
C ILE A 23 -21.91 27.38 -37.20
N LEU A 24 -21.36 26.39 -36.45
CA LEU A 24 -21.94 25.18 -35.80
C LEU A 24 -22.29 23.85 -36.54
N SER A 25 -21.54 22.79 -36.16
CA SER A 25 -21.91 21.38 -35.85
C SER A 25 -23.00 20.59 -36.61
N LYS A 26 -22.62 19.40 -37.10
CA LYS A 26 -23.29 18.12 -36.77
C LYS A 26 -22.40 16.88 -37.07
N LYS A 27 -22.74 15.72 -36.50
CA LYS A 27 -22.15 14.39 -36.79
C LYS A 27 -22.96 13.67 -37.87
N GLU A 28 -22.29 12.89 -38.72
CA GLU A 28 -22.62 11.49 -39.07
C GLU A 28 -21.47 10.83 -39.89
N PRO A 29 -21.42 9.49 -40.05
CA PRO A 29 -20.21 8.77 -40.49
C PRO A 29 -20.10 8.59 -42.01
N PRO A 30 -18.88 8.40 -42.56
CA PRO A 30 -18.68 8.09 -43.97
C PRO A 30 -18.90 6.60 -44.27
N HIS A 31 -19.79 6.29 -45.22
CA HIS A 31 -19.77 5.02 -45.93
C HIS A 31 -18.61 4.99 -46.92
N ASN A 32 -17.82 3.89 -46.92
CA ASN A 32 -17.04 3.43 -48.07
C ASN A 32 -16.66 1.96 -47.84
N LEU A 33 -17.47 1.03 -48.34
CA LEU A 33 -17.31 -0.41 -48.09
C LEU A 33 -16.55 -1.17 -49.20
N PHE A 34 -16.02 -0.46 -50.21
CA PHE A 34 -15.37 -1.05 -51.38
C PHE A 34 -14.07 -0.30 -51.74
N PRO A 35 -12.95 -1.01 -51.98
CA PRO A 35 -11.69 -0.40 -52.40
C PRO A 35 -11.73 0.04 -53.87
N SER A 36 -10.82 0.94 -54.27
CA SER A 36 -10.75 1.44 -55.64
C SER A 36 -10.32 0.36 -56.65
N LYS A 37 -10.59 0.57 -57.95
CA LYS A 37 -10.17 -0.37 -59.02
C LYS A 37 -8.67 -0.71 -58.99
N GLN A 38 -7.82 0.23 -58.58
CA GLN A 38 -6.37 0.05 -58.55
C GLN A 38 -5.91 -0.73 -57.30
N GLU A 39 -6.63 -0.62 -56.19
CA GLU A 39 -6.44 -1.43 -54.99
C GLU A 39 -7.02 -2.84 -55.16
N PHE A 40 -8.16 -2.98 -55.85
CA PHE A 40 -8.75 -4.27 -56.19
C PHE A 40 -7.82 -5.12 -57.08
N LEU A 41 -7.14 -4.50 -58.05
CA LEU A 41 -6.09 -5.16 -58.84
C LEU A 41 -4.88 -5.57 -57.99
N ARG A 42 -4.48 -4.76 -57.01
CA ARG A 42 -3.44 -5.16 -56.03
C ARG A 42 -3.91 -6.30 -55.13
N LEU A 43 -5.16 -6.30 -54.69
CA LEU A 43 -5.75 -7.37 -53.89
C LEU A 43 -5.79 -8.68 -54.68
N ILE A 44 -6.20 -8.65 -55.95
CA ILE A 44 -6.14 -9.82 -56.84
C ILE A 44 -4.70 -10.29 -57.05
N ALA A 45 -3.74 -9.39 -57.26
CA ALA A 45 -2.33 -9.77 -57.40
C ALA A 45 -1.77 -10.43 -56.12
N VAL A 46 -2.07 -9.87 -54.95
CA VAL A 46 -1.69 -10.44 -53.64
C VAL A 46 -2.38 -11.79 -53.41
N LEU A 47 -3.66 -11.94 -53.73
CA LEU A 47 -4.39 -13.21 -53.63
C LEU A 47 -3.89 -14.26 -54.61
N ALA A 48 -3.50 -13.87 -55.83
CA ALA A 48 -2.90 -14.78 -56.82
C ALA A 48 -1.50 -15.25 -56.37
N ILE A 49 -0.66 -14.35 -55.84
CA ILE A 49 0.64 -14.70 -55.26
C ILE A 49 0.46 -15.59 -54.02
N ALA A 50 -0.44 -15.23 -53.11
CA ALA A 50 -0.75 -16.02 -51.92
C ALA A 50 -1.33 -17.40 -52.27
N SER A 51 -2.16 -17.49 -53.32
CA SER A 51 -2.69 -18.78 -53.81
C SER A 51 -1.61 -19.62 -54.49
N SER A 52 -0.70 -18.98 -55.25
CA SER A 52 0.45 -19.66 -55.86
C SER A 52 1.42 -20.19 -54.80
N VAL A 53 1.72 -19.40 -53.77
CA VAL A 53 2.53 -19.81 -52.61
C VAL A 53 1.81 -20.87 -51.79
N ALA A 54 0.50 -20.75 -51.54
CA ALA A 54 -0.26 -21.79 -50.84
C ALA A 54 -0.29 -23.11 -51.63
N LEU A 55 -0.45 -23.05 -52.96
CA LEU A 55 -0.41 -24.23 -53.82
C LEU A 55 0.99 -24.86 -53.87
N THR A 56 2.06 -24.08 -53.99
CA THR A 56 3.42 -24.65 -53.95
C THR A 56 3.79 -25.17 -52.57
N CYS A 57 3.42 -24.49 -51.47
CA CYS A 57 3.59 -25.01 -50.12
C CYS A 57 2.78 -26.28 -49.86
N ASN A 58 1.56 -26.40 -50.39
CA ASN A 58 0.72 -27.61 -50.25
C ASN A 58 1.25 -28.74 -51.15
N PHE A 59 1.74 -28.44 -52.35
CA PHE A 59 2.40 -29.43 -53.21
C PHE A 59 3.72 -29.91 -52.60
N ILE A 60 4.51 -29.01 -51.99
CA ILE A 60 5.72 -29.35 -51.23
C ILE A 60 5.37 -30.15 -49.97
N ALA A 61 4.32 -29.80 -49.23
CA ALA A 61 3.88 -30.58 -48.07
C ALA A 61 3.46 -32.01 -48.45
N ASN A 62 2.74 -32.20 -49.55
CA ASN A 62 2.36 -33.53 -50.05
C ASN A 62 3.51 -34.28 -50.76
N TYR A 63 4.62 -33.61 -51.11
CA TYR A 63 5.81 -34.23 -51.71
C TYR A 63 6.93 -34.48 -50.69
N ILE A 64 6.84 -33.89 -49.49
CA ILE A 64 7.69 -34.17 -48.32
C ILE A 64 6.84 -34.91 -47.25
N ASP A 65 6.01 -35.87 -47.68
CA ASP A 65 5.61 -36.98 -46.82
C ASP A 65 6.64 -38.12 -46.96
N HIS A 66 7.87 -37.81 -46.54
CA HIS A 66 8.99 -38.75 -46.58
C HIS A 66 8.89 -39.73 -45.41
N SER A 67 8.02 -40.72 -45.56
CA SER A 67 8.01 -41.99 -44.82
C SER A 67 8.32 -41.86 -43.32
N THR A 68 7.30 -41.56 -42.51
CA THR A 68 7.41 -41.71 -41.05
C THR A 68 8.02 -43.06 -40.70
N LYS A 69 9.13 -43.06 -39.95
CA LYS A 69 9.73 -44.33 -39.51
C LYS A 69 8.73 -45.05 -38.60
N PRO A 70 8.55 -46.37 -38.75
CA PRO A 70 7.76 -47.13 -37.78
C PRO A 70 8.43 -47.02 -36.40
N PHE A 71 7.65 -47.11 -35.33
CA PHE A 71 8.23 -47.30 -34.00
C PHE A 71 8.88 -48.69 -33.90
N CYS A 72 9.88 -48.83 -33.04
CA CYS A 72 10.42 -50.14 -32.69
C CYS A 72 9.43 -50.85 -31.75
N ASP A 73 9.09 -52.11 -32.04
CA ASP A 73 8.10 -52.87 -31.27
C ASP A 73 8.64 -53.29 -29.90
N THR A 74 7.73 -53.37 -28.91
CA THR A 74 8.08 -53.36 -27.48
C THR A 74 8.78 -54.64 -26.98
N ASP A 75 8.58 -55.78 -27.66
CA ASP A 75 9.03 -57.11 -27.21
C ASP A 75 10.36 -57.61 -27.84
N LEU A 76 11.12 -56.74 -28.52
CA LEU A 76 12.35 -57.14 -29.23
C LEU A 76 13.63 -56.95 -28.38
N ASP A 77 13.97 -58.00 -27.63
CA ASP A 77 15.25 -58.12 -26.92
C ASP A 77 16.45 -58.20 -27.88
N SER A 78 17.39 -57.26 -27.73
CA SER A 78 18.77 -57.27 -28.26
C SER A 78 19.01 -57.28 -29.79
N SER A 79 19.53 -56.15 -30.31
CA SER A 79 20.79 -56.14 -31.11
C SER A 79 21.19 -54.71 -31.53
N ASP A 80 22.47 -54.37 -31.38
CA ASP A 80 23.04 -53.02 -31.55
C ASP A 80 23.17 -52.54 -33.02
N SER A 81 22.44 -53.16 -33.96
CA SER A 81 22.64 -52.99 -35.42
C SER A 81 21.43 -52.42 -36.17
N LEU A 82 20.26 -52.26 -35.53
CA LEU A 82 18.99 -51.89 -36.19
C LEU A 82 18.53 -50.44 -35.98
N SER A 83 19.28 -49.64 -35.22
CA SER A 83 18.95 -48.27 -34.78
C SER A 83 18.71 -47.22 -35.88
N ASN A 84 18.93 -47.57 -37.15
CA ASN A 84 18.67 -46.68 -38.29
C ASN A 84 17.27 -46.85 -38.92
N LEU A 85 16.52 -47.94 -38.65
CA LEU A 85 15.26 -48.22 -39.37
C LEU A 85 13.97 -47.76 -38.65
N CYS A 86 13.93 -47.78 -37.31
CA CYS A 86 12.74 -47.44 -36.52
C CYS A 86 13.00 -46.30 -35.51
N GLU A 87 11.95 -45.62 -35.05
CA GLU A 87 12.01 -44.68 -33.91
C GLU A 87 11.80 -45.43 -32.58
N PRO A 88 12.56 -45.15 -31.52
CA PRO A 88 12.37 -45.82 -30.23
C PRO A 88 10.99 -45.49 -29.65
N CYS A 89 10.32 -46.49 -29.05
CA CYS A 89 9.00 -46.28 -28.46
C CYS A 89 9.05 -45.21 -27.34
N PRO A 90 8.21 -44.16 -27.37
CA PRO A 90 8.20 -43.12 -26.35
C PRO A 90 7.71 -43.65 -24.99
N ARG A 91 8.13 -42.99 -23.91
CA ARG A 91 7.65 -43.30 -22.56
C ARG A 91 6.12 -43.23 -22.48
N ASN A 92 5.54 -44.19 -21.77
CA ASN A 92 4.10 -44.37 -21.61
C ASN A 92 3.36 -44.64 -22.94
N GLY A 93 4.09 -45.16 -23.93
CA GLY A 93 3.56 -45.76 -25.15
C GLY A 93 3.70 -47.28 -25.16
N GLU A 94 2.80 -47.94 -25.87
CA GLU A 94 2.88 -49.36 -26.23
C GLU A 94 3.03 -49.40 -27.77
N CYS A 95 4.14 -49.97 -28.27
CA CYS A 95 4.45 -49.97 -29.70
C CYS A 95 4.35 -51.38 -30.28
N ASN A 96 3.47 -51.55 -31.27
CA ASN A 96 3.15 -52.82 -31.93
C ASN A 96 2.98 -52.63 -33.45
N GLN A 97 3.65 -53.46 -34.25
CA GLN A 97 3.69 -53.37 -35.72
C GLN A 97 4.04 -51.96 -36.23
N GLY A 98 4.97 -51.28 -35.55
CA GLY A 98 5.38 -49.92 -35.86
C GLY A 98 4.39 -48.82 -35.46
N LYS A 99 3.27 -49.17 -34.81
CA LYS A 99 2.24 -48.21 -34.36
C LYS A 99 2.36 -47.95 -32.86
N LEU A 100 2.48 -46.68 -32.52
CA LEU A 100 2.34 -46.18 -31.15
C LEU A 100 0.86 -46.14 -30.74
N GLU A 101 0.50 -46.91 -29.73
CA GLU A 101 -0.67 -46.66 -28.85
C GLU A 101 -0.17 -46.12 -27.48
N CYS A 102 -1.06 -45.56 -26.66
CA CYS A 102 -0.65 -44.95 -25.39
C CYS A 102 -1.15 -45.74 -24.19
N ALA A 103 -0.29 -45.88 -23.18
CA ALA A 103 -0.61 -46.54 -21.92
C ALA A 103 -1.79 -45.85 -21.22
N ARG A 104 -2.49 -46.60 -20.36
CA ARG A 104 -3.73 -46.14 -19.70
C ARG A 104 -3.48 -44.83 -18.93
N GLY A 105 -4.32 -43.82 -19.20
CA GLY A 105 -4.18 -42.47 -18.64
C GLY A 105 -3.42 -41.48 -19.53
N TYR A 106 -2.87 -41.91 -20.68
CA TYR A 106 -2.14 -41.06 -21.63
C TYR A 106 -2.87 -41.00 -22.99
N ARG A 107 -2.91 -39.81 -23.59
CA ARG A 107 -3.48 -39.53 -24.92
C ARG A 107 -2.35 -39.27 -25.91
N LYS A 108 -2.49 -39.81 -27.13
CA LYS A 108 -1.49 -39.65 -28.20
C LYS A 108 -1.45 -38.22 -28.72
N HIS A 109 -0.25 -37.64 -28.78
CA HIS A 109 0.00 -36.31 -29.32
C HIS A 109 1.29 -36.33 -30.16
N GLY A 110 1.12 -36.40 -31.49
CA GLY A 110 2.23 -36.69 -32.41
C GLY A 110 2.89 -38.03 -32.10
N ASN A 111 4.22 -38.03 -32.03
CA ASN A 111 5.05 -39.19 -31.69
C ASN A 111 5.24 -39.37 -30.16
N THR A 112 4.34 -38.83 -29.33
CA THR A 112 4.44 -38.90 -27.86
C THR A 112 3.10 -39.22 -27.19
N CYS A 113 3.17 -39.75 -25.97
CA CYS A 113 2.02 -40.00 -25.10
C CYS A 113 2.05 -38.99 -23.93
N ILE A 114 1.03 -38.14 -23.85
CA ILE A 114 0.90 -37.07 -22.85
C ILE A 114 -0.24 -37.42 -21.91
N GLU A 115 -0.16 -37.08 -20.61
CA GLU A 115 -1.26 -37.37 -19.68
C GLU A 115 -2.59 -36.78 -20.16
N ASP A 116 -3.66 -37.56 -20.02
CA ASP A 116 -4.99 -37.14 -20.40
C ASP A 116 -5.52 -36.10 -19.39
N GLY A 117 -5.59 -34.84 -19.84
CA GLY A 117 -6.07 -33.72 -19.03
C GLY A 117 -7.50 -33.93 -18.51
N ASP A 118 -8.35 -34.63 -19.27
CA ASP A 118 -9.74 -34.90 -18.88
C ASP A 118 -9.83 -35.92 -17.73
N VAL A 119 -8.79 -36.75 -17.54
CA VAL A 119 -8.64 -37.67 -16.40
C VAL A 119 -8.09 -36.95 -15.18
N ASN A 120 -7.03 -36.14 -15.36
CA ASN A 120 -6.43 -35.38 -14.27
C ASN A 120 -7.41 -34.35 -13.67
N GLU A 121 -8.23 -33.68 -14.49
CA GLU A 121 -9.24 -32.74 -13.99
C GLU A 121 -10.36 -33.46 -13.22
N ARG A 122 -10.77 -34.67 -13.66
CA ARG A 122 -11.75 -35.48 -12.94
C ARG A 122 -11.20 -36.02 -11.61
N ALA A 123 -9.99 -36.57 -11.60
CA ALA A 123 -9.34 -37.00 -10.36
C ALA A 123 -9.21 -35.86 -9.34
N LYS A 124 -8.90 -34.63 -9.79
CA LYS A 124 -8.86 -33.44 -8.93
C LYS A 124 -10.24 -33.05 -8.36
N LYS A 125 -11.31 -33.14 -9.15
CA LYS A 125 -12.68 -32.85 -8.68
C LYS A 125 -13.15 -33.88 -7.64
N LEU A 126 -12.75 -35.14 -7.77
CA LEU A 126 -13.02 -36.18 -6.79
C LEU A 126 -12.19 -35.98 -5.50
N LEU A 127 -10.92 -35.59 -5.61
CA LEU A 127 -10.08 -35.17 -4.47
C LEU A 127 -10.72 -34.02 -3.68
N GLU A 128 -11.16 -32.95 -4.36
CA GLU A 128 -11.82 -31.81 -3.72
C GLU A 128 -13.13 -32.21 -3.02
N TRP A 129 -13.88 -33.16 -3.59
CA TRP A 129 -15.09 -33.70 -2.94
C TRP A 129 -14.76 -34.50 -1.66
N VAL A 130 -13.79 -35.41 -1.72
CA VAL A 130 -13.36 -36.23 -0.56
C VAL A 130 -12.73 -35.36 0.54
N GLU A 131 -11.95 -34.34 0.19
CA GLU A 131 -11.39 -33.38 1.16
C GLU A 131 -12.51 -32.67 1.92
N ASN A 132 -13.47 -32.06 1.21
CA ASN A 132 -14.61 -31.38 1.83
C ASN A 132 -15.38 -32.33 2.75
N HIS A 133 -15.78 -33.52 2.27
CA HIS A 133 -16.62 -34.44 3.03
C HIS A 133 -15.95 -34.91 4.34
N LEU A 134 -14.66 -35.28 4.29
CA LEU A 134 -13.92 -35.74 5.46
C LEU A 134 -13.55 -34.60 6.42
N CYS A 135 -13.35 -33.37 5.93
CA CYS A 135 -13.08 -32.21 6.77
C CYS A 135 -14.35 -31.66 7.42
N GLU A 136 -15.51 -31.70 6.76
CA GLU A 136 -16.82 -31.39 7.35
C GLU A 136 -17.20 -32.40 8.43
N ALA A 137 -17.10 -33.71 8.16
CA ALA A 137 -17.40 -34.77 9.13
C ALA A 137 -16.52 -34.68 10.39
N TYR A 138 -15.24 -34.28 10.26
CA TYR A 138 -14.38 -34.06 11.42
C TYR A 138 -14.63 -32.70 12.11
N ALA A 139 -15.03 -31.66 11.37
CA ALA A 139 -15.44 -30.38 11.95
C ALA A 139 -16.69 -30.54 12.84
N ASP A 140 -17.71 -31.25 12.37
CA ASP A 140 -18.92 -31.56 13.14
C ASP A 140 -18.63 -32.45 14.36
N PHE A 141 -17.68 -33.39 14.26
CA PHE A 141 -17.20 -34.13 15.43
C PHE A 141 -16.59 -33.19 16.49
N LEU A 142 -15.71 -32.26 16.09
CA LEU A 142 -15.09 -31.29 17.00
C LEU A 142 -16.07 -30.26 17.58
N CYS A 143 -17.19 -30.01 16.91
CA CYS A 143 -18.16 -28.99 17.28
C CYS A 143 -19.37 -29.51 18.07
N TYR A 144 -19.86 -30.70 17.72
CA TYR A 144 -21.12 -31.27 18.25
C TYR A 144 -20.96 -32.70 18.78
N GLY A 145 -19.78 -33.32 18.64
CA GLY A 145 -19.54 -34.72 19.03
C GLY A 145 -20.10 -35.76 18.05
N THR A 146 -20.57 -35.33 16.88
CA THR A 146 -21.22 -36.17 15.86
C THR A 146 -20.36 -36.24 14.60
N GLY A 147 -19.81 -37.42 14.31
CA GLY A 147 -19.01 -37.66 13.09
C GLY A 147 -18.04 -38.82 13.26
N ILE A 148 -17.40 -39.23 12.16
CA ILE A 148 -16.37 -40.28 12.14
C ILE A 148 -15.04 -39.62 11.77
N ILE A 149 -14.05 -39.70 12.67
CA ILE A 149 -12.74 -39.03 12.51
C ILE A 149 -11.85 -39.73 11.47
N TRP A 150 -11.98 -41.05 11.36
CA TRP A 150 -11.15 -41.92 10.52
C TRP A 150 -12.07 -42.79 9.67
N VAL A 151 -12.10 -42.54 8.35
CA VAL A 151 -13.00 -43.23 7.42
C VAL A 151 -12.22 -44.27 6.61
N PRO A 152 -12.68 -45.54 6.53
CA PRO A 152 -12.07 -46.59 5.72
C PRO A 152 -11.94 -46.25 4.23
N GLU A 153 -10.90 -46.79 3.61
CA GLU A 153 -10.67 -46.69 2.16
C GLU A 153 -11.84 -47.25 1.35
N ASP A 154 -12.40 -48.39 1.77
CA ASP A 154 -13.55 -49.01 1.09
C ASP A 154 -14.80 -48.13 1.07
N ASP A 155 -15.07 -47.39 2.15
CA ASP A 155 -16.27 -46.55 2.25
C ASP A 155 -16.14 -45.34 1.31
N ILE A 156 -14.96 -44.71 1.28
CA ILE A 156 -14.62 -43.64 0.32
C ILE A 156 -14.69 -44.17 -1.12
N LEU A 157 -14.22 -45.39 -1.38
CA LEU A 157 -14.31 -46.02 -2.69
C LEU A 157 -15.77 -46.28 -3.11
N ASN A 158 -16.66 -46.65 -2.19
CA ASN A 158 -18.09 -46.84 -2.48
C ASN A 158 -18.80 -45.50 -2.75
N ASP A 159 -18.53 -44.47 -1.93
CA ASP A 159 -19.11 -43.13 -2.11
C ASP A 159 -18.67 -42.49 -3.44
N LEU A 160 -17.43 -42.74 -3.87
CA LEU A 160 -16.93 -42.32 -5.18
C LEU A 160 -17.73 -42.95 -6.34
N ASP A 161 -18.08 -44.24 -6.27
CA ASP A 161 -18.90 -44.89 -7.32
C ASP A 161 -20.33 -44.32 -7.40
N GLY A 162 -20.84 -43.77 -6.29
CA GLY A 162 -22.14 -43.07 -6.23
C GLY A 162 -22.13 -41.62 -6.71
N HIS A 163 -20.98 -41.07 -7.13
CA HIS A 163 -20.85 -39.66 -7.47
C HIS A 163 -21.09 -39.37 -8.97
N GLN A 164 -21.92 -38.36 -9.28
CA GLN A 164 -22.39 -38.03 -10.65
C GLN A 164 -21.30 -37.81 -11.72
N LEU A 165 -20.05 -37.55 -11.31
CA LEU A 165 -18.91 -37.42 -12.22
C LEU A 165 -18.44 -38.78 -12.81
N LEU A 166 -18.83 -39.89 -12.19
CA LEU A 166 -18.42 -41.25 -12.54
C LEU A 166 -19.57 -42.07 -13.15
N GLU A 167 -20.83 -41.84 -12.74
CA GLU A 167 -22.05 -42.51 -13.28
C GLU A 167 -22.14 -42.55 -14.83
N ASN A 168 -21.57 -41.57 -15.52
CA ASN A 168 -21.60 -41.48 -16.99
C ASN A 168 -20.74 -42.54 -17.71
N TYR A 169 -19.95 -43.34 -16.99
CA TYR A 169 -19.19 -44.46 -17.52
C TYR A 169 -19.52 -45.71 -16.69
N GLY A 170 -20.12 -46.72 -17.34
CA GLY A 170 -20.43 -47.99 -16.67
C GLY A 170 -19.20 -48.62 -16.01
N SER A 171 -19.42 -49.29 -14.87
CA SER A 171 -18.42 -49.78 -13.91
C SER A 171 -17.15 -50.39 -14.53
N ASP A 172 -17.30 -51.16 -15.62
CA ASP A 172 -16.22 -51.89 -16.28
C ASP A 172 -15.33 -51.04 -17.21
N ASN A 173 -15.53 -49.72 -17.29
CA ASN A 173 -14.74 -48.89 -18.20
C ASN A 173 -13.29 -48.69 -17.70
N PRO A 174 -12.25 -48.97 -18.53
CA PRO A 174 -10.85 -48.82 -18.10
C PRO A 174 -10.46 -47.41 -17.62
N ALA A 175 -11.10 -46.35 -18.12
CA ALA A 175 -10.85 -44.98 -17.69
C ALA A 175 -11.50 -44.66 -16.34
N HIS A 176 -12.62 -45.31 -16.00
CA HIS A 176 -13.30 -45.19 -14.70
C HIS A 176 -12.35 -45.67 -13.59
N VAL A 177 -11.84 -46.91 -13.73
CA VAL A 177 -10.90 -47.53 -12.78
C VAL A 177 -9.62 -46.71 -12.61
N TYR A 178 -9.00 -46.25 -13.70
CA TYR A 178 -7.77 -45.46 -13.63
C TYR A 178 -8.00 -44.08 -12.97
N THR A 179 -9.13 -43.41 -13.25
CA THR A 179 -9.49 -42.14 -12.60
C THR A 179 -9.67 -42.33 -11.10
N LYS A 180 -10.32 -43.42 -10.67
CA LYS A 180 -10.50 -43.78 -9.26
C LYS A 180 -9.15 -44.01 -8.55
N MET A 181 -8.24 -44.77 -9.16
CA MET A 181 -6.89 -44.99 -8.62
C MET A 181 -6.10 -43.67 -8.47
N LYS A 182 -6.07 -42.81 -9.49
CA LYS A 182 -5.32 -41.55 -9.45
C LYS A 182 -5.91 -40.53 -8.48
N ALA A 183 -7.23 -40.56 -8.25
CA ALA A 183 -7.87 -39.80 -7.18
C ALA A 183 -7.39 -40.30 -5.80
N MET A 184 -7.43 -41.60 -5.53
CA MET A 184 -7.02 -42.19 -4.23
C MET A 184 -5.52 -42.00 -3.91
N GLU A 185 -4.66 -42.10 -4.92
CA GLU A 185 -3.24 -41.73 -4.81
C GLU A 185 -3.09 -40.28 -4.35
N SER A 186 -3.79 -39.36 -5.02
CA SER A 186 -3.79 -37.92 -4.69
C SER A 186 -4.35 -37.64 -3.28
N ILE A 187 -5.44 -38.30 -2.88
CA ILE A 187 -6.04 -38.20 -1.55
C ILE A 187 -5.04 -38.63 -0.47
N SER A 188 -4.27 -39.69 -0.71
CA SER A 188 -3.27 -40.19 0.24
C SER A 188 -2.05 -39.26 0.42
N GLY A 189 -1.82 -38.32 -0.49
CA GLY A 189 -0.81 -37.26 -0.35
C GLY A 189 -1.28 -36.00 0.39
N VAL A 190 -2.59 -35.84 0.62
CA VAL A 190 -3.20 -34.64 1.22
C VAL A 190 -3.76 -34.90 2.63
N LEU A 191 -4.34 -36.08 2.85
CA LEU A 191 -4.99 -36.45 4.12
C LEU A 191 -4.10 -37.30 5.02
N GLN A 192 -4.34 -37.28 6.33
CA GLN A 192 -3.66 -38.19 7.26
C GLN A 192 -4.14 -39.62 7.01
N THR A 193 -3.23 -40.55 6.78
CA THR A 193 -3.54 -41.98 6.58
C THR A 193 -3.06 -42.83 7.75
N ARG A 194 -3.78 -43.90 8.07
CA ARG A 194 -3.34 -44.98 8.96
C ARG A 194 -3.82 -46.35 8.46
N THR A 195 -3.27 -47.41 9.02
CA THR A 195 -3.80 -48.77 8.86
C THR A 195 -4.44 -49.22 10.17
N ASN A 196 -5.64 -49.79 10.12
CA ASN A 196 -6.34 -50.30 11.29
C ASN A 196 -5.95 -51.75 11.63
N ALA A 197 -6.45 -52.26 12.76
CA ALA A 197 -6.13 -53.61 13.25
C ALA A 197 -6.55 -54.75 12.31
N ASN A 198 -7.44 -54.47 11.34
CA ASN A 198 -7.90 -55.43 10.33
C ASN A 198 -7.12 -55.31 9.01
N GLY A 199 -6.03 -54.53 8.97
CA GLY A 199 -5.20 -54.32 7.79
C GLY A 199 -5.77 -53.34 6.76
N LYS A 200 -6.94 -52.73 7.02
CA LYS A 200 -7.53 -51.73 6.11
C LYS A 200 -6.95 -50.34 6.35
N LYS A 201 -6.80 -49.58 5.27
CA LYS A 201 -6.36 -48.18 5.31
C LYS A 201 -7.54 -47.27 5.66
N GLU A 202 -7.27 -46.22 6.43
CA GLU A 202 -8.25 -45.22 6.89
C GLU A 202 -7.67 -43.81 6.72
N PHE A 203 -8.53 -42.84 6.39
CA PHE A 203 -8.18 -41.45 6.11
C PHE A 203 -8.82 -40.50 7.13
N LYS A 204 -8.11 -39.40 7.44
CA LYS A 204 -8.53 -38.32 8.35
C LYS A 204 -8.13 -36.95 7.79
N CYS A 205 -9.01 -35.96 7.92
CA CYS A 205 -8.67 -34.56 7.61
C CYS A 205 -7.61 -34.00 8.59
N PRO A 206 -6.51 -33.38 8.11
CA PRO A 206 -5.47 -32.81 8.99
C PRO A 206 -5.99 -31.71 9.91
N ASP A 207 -5.54 -31.70 11.16
CA ASP A 207 -6.10 -30.87 12.24
C ASP A 207 -6.04 -29.35 11.93
N LEU A 208 -5.01 -28.89 11.22
CA LEU A 208 -4.84 -27.51 10.76
C LEU A 208 -5.81 -27.10 9.63
N LEU A 209 -6.36 -28.06 8.90
CA LEU A 209 -7.28 -27.84 7.78
C LEU A 209 -8.72 -27.69 8.29
N VAL A 210 -9.13 -28.56 9.22
CA VAL A 210 -10.47 -28.61 9.85
C VAL A 210 -10.93 -27.27 10.43
N GLU A 211 -10.01 -26.46 10.96
CA GLU A 211 -10.32 -25.11 11.48
C GLU A 211 -11.02 -24.19 10.46
N HIS A 212 -10.82 -24.43 9.15
CA HIS A 212 -11.48 -23.69 8.07
C HIS A 212 -12.90 -24.18 7.77
N TYR A 213 -13.23 -25.42 8.16
CA TYR A 213 -14.51 -26.08 7.93
C TYR A 213 -15.47 -26.01 9.13
N LYS A 214 -15.00 -25.55 10.31
CA LYS A 214 -15.85 -25.37 11.50
C LYS A 214 -17.00 -24.38 11.24
N PRO A 215 -18.27 -24.77 11.50
CA PRO A 215 -19.41 -23.86 11.39
C PRO A 215 -19.27 -22.59 12.24
N PHE A 216 -19.70 -21.44 11.72
CA PHE A 216 -19.67 -20.17 12.43
C PHE A 216 -20.43 -20.20 13.77
N THR A 217 -21.51 -21.00 13.85
CA THR A 217 -22.25 -21.27 15.09
C THR A 217 -21.38 -21.89 16.18
N CYS A 218 -20.54 -22.86 15.82
CA CYS A 218 -19.62 -23.54 16.73
C CYS A 218 -18.49 -22.60 17.18
N GLN A 219 -17.87 -21.86 16.25
CA GLN A 219 -16.85 -20.85 16.59
C GLN A 219 -17.41 -19.78 17.55
N LEU A 220 -18.64 -19.32 17.31
CA LEU A 220 -19.34 -18.35 18.17
C LEU A 220 -19.70 -18.95 19.54
N GLN A 221 -20.13 -20.21 19.61
CA GLN A 221 -20.41 -20.89 20.88
C GLN A 221 -19.15 -21.11 21.72
N GLN A 222 -18.05 -21.55 21.10
CA GLN A 222 -16.75 -21.70 21.77
C GLN A 222 -16.28 -20.34 22.33
N TRP A 223 -16.32 -19.28 21.52
CA TRP A 223 -15.96 -17.93 21.96
C TRP A 223 -16.86 -17.37 23.07
N ILE A 224 -18.18 -17.59 22.99
CA ILE A 224 -19.12 -17.21 24.07
C ILE A 224 -18.81 -18.00 25.35
N SER A 225 -18.44 -19.27 25.26
CA SER A 225 -18.13 -20.09 26.43
C SER A 225 -16.85 -19.64 27.15
N GLU A 226 -15.76 -19.37 26.42
CA GLU A 226 -14.52 -18.83 26.99
C GLU A 226 -14.70 -17.45 27.64
N HIS A 227 -15.66 -16.65 27.18
CA HIS A 227 -15.84 -15.27 27.63
C HIS A 227 -17.13 -15.05 28.46
N ALA A 228 -17.84 -16.13 28.82
CA ALA A 228 -19.12 -16.08 29.53
C ALA A 228 -19.07 -15.28 30.85
N LEU A 229 -17.97 -15.41 31.58
CA LEU A 229 -17.71 -14.68 32.84
C LEU A 229 -17.67 -13.15 32.67
N VAL A 230 -17.42 -12.65 31.46
CA VAL A 230 -17.41 -11.20 31.13
C VAL A 230 -18.73 -10.78 30.50
N ILE A 231 -19.33 -11.62 29.66
CA ILE A 231 -20.56 -11.31 28.92
C ILE A 231 -21.78 -11.21 29.87
N VAL A 232 -21.97 -12.18 30.77
CA VAL A 232 -23.16 -12.24 31.64
C VAL A 232 -23.31 -11.01 32.55
N PRO A 233 -22.27 -10.51 33.25
CA PRO A 233 -22.36 -9.27 34.03
C PRO A 233 -22.72 -8.04 33.19
N VAL A 234 -22.17 -7.92 31.97
CA VAL A 234 -22.46 -6.78 31.07
C VAL A 234 -23.92 -6.79 30.63
N CYS A 235 -24.48 -7.96 30.26
CA CYS A 235 -25.89 -8.09 29.93
C CYS A 235 -26.81 -7.70 31.11
N ALA A 236 -26.48 -8.14 32.32
CA ALA A 236 -27.25 -7.79 33.53
C ALA A 236 -27.26 -6.27 33.79
N LEU A 237 -26.12 -5.60 33.63
CA LEU A 237 -26.00 -4.14 33.77
C LEU A 237 -26.85 -3.39 32.72
N VAL A 238 -26.88 -3.85 31.47
CA VAL A 238 -27.67 -3.22 30.39
C VAL A 238 -29.18 -3.35 30.64
N VAL A 239 -29.65 -4.51 31.11
CA VAL A 239 -31.07 -4.71 31.45
C VAL A 239 -31.47 -3.85 32.65
N GLY A 240 -30.65 -3.83 33.71
CA GLY A 240 -30.89 -2.98 34.88
C GLY A 240 -30.93 -1.48 34.56
N PHE A 241 -30.01 -1.01 33.70
CA PHE A 241 -30.00 0.36 33.22
C PHE A 241 -31.24 0.71 32.37
N SER A 242 -31.68 -0.20 31.50
CA SER A 242 -32.88 -0.01 30.67
C SER A 242 -34.14 0.17 31.52
N PHE A 243 -34.28 -0.63 32.59
CA PHE A 243 -35.38 -0.51 33.55
C PHE A 243 -35.33 0.82 34.33
N LEU A 244 -34.13 1.28 34.71
CA LEU A 244 -33.94 2.57 35.39
C LEU A 244 -34.32 3.75 34.49
N VAL A 245 -33.90 3.74 33.21
CA VAL A 245 -34.26 4.77 32.23
C VAL A 245 -35.77 4.81 31.98
N TRP A 246 -36.44 3.65 31.89
CA TRP A 246 -37.89 3.56 31.77
C TRP A 246 -38.60 4.18 33.00
N LYS A 247 -38.14 3.87 34.21
CA LYS A 247 -38.67 4.42 35.47
C LYS A 247 -38.49 5.94 35.56
N ILE A 248 -37.38 6.49 35.06
CA ILE A 248 -37.14 7.94 34.99
C ILE A 248 -38.08 8.59 33.96
N ARG A 249 -38.17 8.03 32.74
CA ARG A 249 -39.08 8.55 31.68
C ARG A 249 -40.54 8.56 32.13
N ARG A 250 -41.03 7.51 32.81
CA ARG A 250 -42.41 7.49 33.34
C ARG A 250 -42.66 8.60 34.36
N ARG A 251 -41.72 8.87 35.28
CA ARG A 251 -41.84 9.97 36.24
C ARG A 251 -41.90 11.34 35.56
N TRP A 252 -41.06 11.57 34.55
CA TRP A 252 -41.03 12.85 33.84
C TRP A 252 -42.34 13.13 33.09
N TYR A 253 -42.84 12.14 32.34
CA TYR A 253 -44.13 12.20 31.65
C TYR A 253 -45.30 12.56 32.59
N LEU A 254 -45.37 11.96 33.77
CA LEU A 254 -46.43 12.22 34.74
C LEU A 254 -46.41 13.66 35.29
N SER A 255 -45.23 14.28 35.46
CA SER A 255 -45.13 15.68 35.92
C SER A 255 -45.60 16.64 34.83
N THR A 256 -45.00 16.56 33.64
CA THR A 256 -45.28 17.48 32.53
C THR A 256 -46.75 17.42 32.09
N ARG A 257 -47.35 16.22 32.05
CA ARG A 257 -48.77 16.06 31.69
C ARG A 257 -49.71 16.57 32.80
N GLY A 258 -49.32 16.45 34.08
CA GLY A 258 -50.08 17.03 35.20
C GLY A 258 -50.08 18.55 35.19
N GLU A 259 -48.93 19.17 34.92
CA GLU A 259 -48.78 20.62 34.78
C GLU A 259 -49.59 21.17 33.59
N GLU A 260 -49.57 20.50 32.44
CA GLU A 260 -50.38 20.85 31.25
C GLU A 260 -51.89 20.84 31.54
N LEU A 261 -52.39 19.80 32.20
CA LEU A 261 -53.80 19.66 32.57
C LEU A 261 -54.23 20.70 33.62
N TYR A 262 -53.35 21.05 34.57
CA TYR A 262 -53.59 22.12 35.54
C TYR A 262 -53.75 23.49 34.87
N HIS A 263 -52.97 23.81 33.83
CA HIS A 263 -53.16 25.04 33.05
C HIS A 263 -54.51 25.04 32.30
N GLN A 264 -54.92 23.92 31.71
CA GLN A 264 -56.23 23.79 31.05
C GLN A 264 -57.40 23.95 32.05
N VAL A 265 -57.25 23.46 33.29
CA VAL A 265 -58.21 23.73 34.38
C VAL A 265 -58.27 25.24 34.69
N CYS A 266 -57.13 25.91 34.86
CA CYS A 266 -57.09 27.35 35.13
C CYS A 266 -57.81 28.16 34.06
N ASP A 267 -57.54 27.89 32.78
CA ASP A 267 -58.15 28.63 31.65
C ASP A 267 -59.68 28.46 31.60
N ILE A 268 -60.19 27.24 31.89
CA ILE A 268 -61.64 26.98 31.93
C ILE A 268 -62.30 27.70 33.12
N LEU A 269 -61.63 27.79 34.26
CA LEU A 269 -62.13 28.50 35.44
C LEU A 269 -62.11 30.03 35.24
N GLU A 270 -61.05 30.59 34.65
CA GLU A 270 -61.00 32.02 34.28
C GLU A 270 -62.07 32.37 33.23
N GLU A 271 -62.29 31.51 32.22
CA GLU A 271 -63.37 31.66 31.22
C GLU A 271 -64.76 31.63 31.89
N SER A 272 -65.00 30.69 32.81
CA SER A 272 -66.29 30.56 33.51
C SER A 272 -66.61 31.82 34.35
N ALA A 273 -65.62 32.33 35.09
CA ALA A 273 -65.75 33.56 35.88
C ALA A 273 -65.83 34.84 35.02
N LEU A 274 -65.30 34.83 33.79
CA LEU A 274 -65.48 35.91 32.80
C LEU A 274 -66.88 35.89 32.18
N MET A 275 -67.46 34.71 31.96
CA MET A 275 -68.80 34.56 31.36
C MET A 275 -69.91 34.90 32.35
N SER A 276 -69.81 34.49 33.62
CA SER A 276 -70.78 34.88 34.66
C SER A 276 -70.84 36.40 34.89
N LYS A 277 -69.72 37.11 34.68
CA LYS A 277 -69.64 38.59 34.74
C LYS A 277 -70.04 39.31 33.44
N ARG A 278 -70.31 38.60 32.34
CA ARG A 278 -70.72 39.18 31.05
C ARG A 278 -72.22 39.12 30.78
N VAL A 279 -72.94 38.20 31.43
CA VAL A 279 -74.35 37.94 31.14
C VAL A 279 -75.14 37.95 32.45
N ASN A 280 -76.07 38.89 32.61
CA ASN A 280 -76.98 38.95 33.77
C ASN A 280 -78.10 37.89 33.69
N ALA A 281 -77.73 36.64 33.45
CA ALA A 281 -78.62 35.47 33.42
C ALA A 281 -77.85 34.20 33.79
N GLU A 282 -78.13 33.67 35.00
CA GLU A 282 -77.97 32.28 35.49
C GLU A 282 -76.67 31.47 35.20
N CYS A 283 -75.62 32.07 34.66
CA CYS A 283 -74.30 31.43 34.52
C CYS A 283 -73.55 31.38 35.86
N GLU A 284 -73.48 30.21 36.48
CA GLU A 284 -72.73 30.02 37.72
C GLU A 284 -71.20 30.16 37.53
N PRO A 285 -70.47 30.82 38.46
CA PRO A 285 -69.04 31.14 38.31
C PRO A 285 -68.08 29.97 38.57
N TRP A 286 -68.59 28.80 38.98
CA TRP A 286 -67.83 27.65 39.46
C TRP A 286 -68.07 26.40 38.61
N VAL A 287 -67.17 25.42 38.66
CA VAL A 287 -67.25 24.16 37.90
C VAL A 287 -67.03 22.95 38.80
N VAL A 288 -67.80 21.87 38.58
CA VAL A 288 -67.63 20.60 39.32
C VAL A 288 -66.30 19.92 38.95
N ALA A 289 -65.45 19.66 39.93
CA ALA A 289 -64.11 19.09 39.72
C ALA A 289 -64.11 17.74 38.95
N SER A 290 -65.05 16.84 39.27
CA SER A 290 -65.17 15.55 38.57
C SER A 290 -65.58 15.69 37.10
N ARG A 291 -66.30 16.76 36.74
CA ARG A 291 -66.68 17.05 35.34
C ARG A 291 -65.49 17.57 34.54
N LEU A 292 -64.60 18.36 35.15
CA LEU A 292 -63.33 18.75 34.54
C LEU A 292 -62.45 17.53 34.26
N ARG A 293 -62.29 16.63 35.25
CA ARG A 293 -61.55 15.36 35.08
C ARG A 293 -62.04 14.55 33.88
N ASP A 294 -63.34 14.30 33.81
CA ASP A 294 -63.92 13.41 32.81
C ASP A 294 -64.02 14.05 31.42
N HIS A 295 -63.88 15.38 31.33
CA HIS A 295 -63.73 16.13 30.09
C HIS A 295 -62.28 16.18 29.59
N LEU A 296 -61.30 16.43 30.48
CA LEU A 296 -59.90 16.65 30.12
C LEU A 296 -59.08 15.35 29.96
N LEU A 297 -59.45 14.27 30.64
CA LEU A 297 -58.73 12.99 30.55
C LEU A 297 -59.34 12.05 29.52
N SER A 298 -58.49 11.42 28.69
CA SER A 298 -58.90 10.33 27.80
C SER A 298 -59.31 9.07 28.58
N PRO A 299 -60.09 8.15 27.97
CA PRO A 299 -60.44 6.87 28.60
C PRO A 299 -59.27 5.95 28.96
N LYS A 300 -58.05 6.23 28.47
CA LYS A 300 -56.81 5.55 28.88
C LYS A 300 -56.19 6.23 30.11
N GLU A 301 -56.08 7.56 30.12
CA GLU A 301 -55.52 8.32 31.25
C GLU A 301 -56.37 8.16 32.51
N ARG A 302 -57.70 8.07 32.41
CA ARG A 302 -58.61 7.80 33.54
C ARG A 302 -58.34 6.49 34.29
N LYS A 303 -57.49 5.58 33.76
CA LYS A 303 -57.05 4.36 34.45
C LYS A 303 -55.80 4.53 35.30
N ASP A 304 -55.04 5.63 35.17
CA ASP A 304 -53.92 5.95 36.05
C ASP A 304 -54.30 7.13 36.98
N PRO A 305 -54.72 6.86 38.24
CA PRO A 305 -55.22 7.89 39.15
C PRO A 305 -54.13 8.90 39.58
N VAL A 306 -52.84 8.61 39.31
CA VAL A 306 -51.73 9.46 39.72
C VAL A 306 -51.71 10.78 38.94
N ILE A 307 -52.14 10.78 37.67
CA ILE A 307 -52.16 12.00 36.83
C ILE A 307 -53.15 13.01 37.41
N TRP A 308 -54.41 12.61 37.62
CA TRP A 308 -55.43 13.54 38.11
C TRP A 308 -55.14 14.00 39.53
N LYS A 309 -54.64 13.12 40.40
CA LYS A 309 -54.26 13.52 41.75
C LYS A 309 -53.22 14.65 41.73
N LYS A 310 -52.24 14.62 40.83
CA LYS A 310 -51.25 15.72 40.73
C LYS A 310 -51.89 17.04 40.25
N VAL A 311 -52.95 16.99 39.45
CA VAL A 311 -53.76 18.19 39.11
C VAL A 311 -54.51 18.70 40.35
N GLU A 312 -55.13 17.82 41.14
CA GLU A 312 -55.83 18.19 42.38
C GLU A 312 -54.88 18.76 43.44
N ASP A 313 -53.67 18.23 43.56
CA ASP A 313 -52.60 18.77 44.41
C ASP A 313 -52.19 20.18 43.93
N LEU A 314 -51.97 20.40 42.63
CA LEU A 314 -51.60 21.70 42.06
C LEU A 314 -52.71 22.76 42.19
N VAL A 315 -53.98 22.39 41.99
CA VAL A 315 -55.12 23.29 42.22
C VAL A 315 -55.26 23.65 43.69
N GLN A 316 -54.93 22.73 44.62
CA GLN A 316 -54.93 23.02 46.05
C GLN A 316 -53.81 23.97 46.50
N GLU A 317 -52.72 24.06 45.74
CA GLU A 317 -51.60 24.98 45.98
C GLU A 317 -51.84 26.38 45.37
N ASP A 318 -52.83 26.55 44.47
CA ASP A 318 -53.11 27.84 43.81
C ASP A 318 -54.14 28.69 44.57
N SER A 319 -53.66 29.76 45.21
CA SER A 319 -54.46 30.77 45.92
C SER A 319 -55.47 31.53 45.06
N ARG A 320 -55.49 31.32 43.74
CA ARG A 320 -56.48 31.90 42.80
C ARG A 320 -57.73 31.03 42.62
N VAL A 321 -57.73 29.78 43.09
CA VAL A 321 -58.84 28.82 42.93
C VAL A 321 -59.42 28.43 44.28
N ASP A 322 -60.65 28.84 44.54
CA ASP A 322 -61.42 28.37 45.70
C ASP A 322 -61.95 26.96 45.46
N ARG A 323 -61.91 26.12 46.51
CA ARG A 323 -62.41 24.74 46.48
C ARG A 323 -63.31 24.45 47.68
N TYR A 324 -64.62 24.37 47.45
CA TYR A 324 -65.62 24.15 48.49
C TYR A 324 -66.69 23.12 48.07
N PRO A 325 -67.41 22.49 49.01
CA PRO A 325 -68.56 21.65 48.70
C PRO A 325 -69.81 22.52 48.45
N LYS A 326 -70.54 22.23 47.37
CA LYS A 326 -71.83 22.86 47.07
C LYS A 326 -72.87 21.79 46.69
N LEU A 327 -74.14 22.03 47.06
CA LEU A 327 -75.27 21.18 46.66
C LEU A 327 -75.62 21.46 45.20
N VAL A 328 -75.37 20.48 44.33
CA VAL A 328 -75.64 20.56 42.89
C VAL A 328 -76.69 19.52 42.53
N LYS A 329 -77.92 19.96 42.27
CA LYS A 329 -79.10 19.11 42.06
C LYS A 329 -79.36 18.11 43.22
N GLY A 330 -79.13 18.56 44.46
CA GLY A 330 -79.33 17.76 45.68
C GLY A 330 -78.12 16.97 46.17
N GLU A 331 -77.08 16.78 45.35
CA GLU A 331 -75.86 16.07 45.75
C GLU A 331 -74.76 17.05 46.15
N SER A 332 -74.09 16.80 47.29
CA SER A 332 -72.93 17.60 47.71
C SER A 332 -71.71 17.24 46.85
N LYS A 333 -71.20 18.22 46.08
CA LYS A 333 -70.08 18.03 45.16
C LYS A 333 -69.02 19.10 45.36
N VAL A 334 -67.76 18.72 45.19
CA VAL A 334 -66.64 19.66 45.23
C VAL A 334 -66.63 20.49 43.95
N VAL A 335 -66.69 21.81 44.12
CA VAL A 335 -66.67 22.80 43.04
C VAL A 335 -65.40 23.64 43.13
N TRP A 336 -64.92 24.09 41.97
CA TRP A 336 -63.75 24.98 41.82
C TRP A 336 -64.21 26.32 41.25
N GLU A 337 -63.76 27.44 41.84
CA GLU A 337 -64.15 28.80 41.47
C GLU A 337 -62.93 29.73 41.37
N TRP A 338 -62.94 30.69 40.43
CA TRP A 338 -61.78 31.55 40.17
C TRP A 338 -61.89 32.91 40.85
N GLN A 339 -60.99 33.16 41.81
CA GLN A 339 -60.89 34.43 42.56
C GLN A 339 -59.80 35.38 42.02
N GLY A 340 -59.00 34.96 41.03
CA GLY A 340 -57.91 35.77 40.48
C GLY A 340 -58.36 37.08 39.83
N SER A 341 -57.65 38.18 40.12
CA SER A 341 -57.98 39.53 39.61
C SER A 341 -58.02 39.61 38.08
N LEU A 342 -59.22 39.83 37.53
CA LEU A 342 -59.49 39.85 36.09
C LEU A 342 -59.03 41.18 35.47
N SER A 343 -57.85 41.21 34.84
CA SER A 343 -57.32 42.45 34.26
C SER A 343 -58.13 42.93 33.04
N SER A 344 -58.54 44.21 33.06
CA SER A 344 -59.37 44.83 32.01
C SER A 344 -58.75 44.75 30.60
N GLY A 345 -57.42 44.64 30.50
CA GLY A 345 -56.71 44.44 29.22
C GLY A 345 -57.01 43.09 28.54
N ARG A 346 -57.12 41.98 29.30
CA ARG A 346 -57.52 40.68 28.74
C ARG A 346 -58.98 40.70 28.25
N MET A 347 -59.86 41.39 28.98
CA MET A 347 -61.28 41.48 28.62
C MET A 347 -61.51 42.09 27.24
N ARG A 348 -60.76 43.15 26.85
CA ARG A 348 -60.81 43.74 25.51
C ARG A 348 -60.30 42.78 24.43
N LYS A 349 -59.12 42.18 24.61
CA LYS A 349 -58.49 41.30 23.60
C LYS A 349 -59.36 40.09 23.22
N LYS A 350 -60.17 39.54 24.15
CA LYS A 350 -61.11 38.44 23.87
C LYS A 350 -62.45 38.88 23.26
N VAL A 351 -62.75 40.18 23.16
CA VAL A 351 -63.88 40.68 22.34
C VAL A 351 -63.52 40.66 20.86
N GLU A 352 -62.32 41.12 20.51
CA GLU A 352 -61.85 41.20 19.12
C GLU A 352 -61.75 39.80 18.48
N SER A 353 -61.19 38.81 19.21
CA SER A 353 -61.13 37.43 18.74
C SER A 353 -62.49 36.73 18.60
N SER A 354 -63.56 37.27 19.19
CA SER A 354 -64.93 36.78 19.00
C SER A 354 -65.63 37.38 17.78
N LYS A 355 -65.14 38.52 17.26
CA LYS A 355 -65.59 39.10 15.98
C LYS A 355 -64.79 38.61 14.78
N LEU A 356 -63.55 38.17 15.00
CA LEU A 356 -62.66 37.56 13.99
C LEU A 356 -62.86 36.04 13.83
N LYS A 357 -64.06 35.51 14.12
CA LYS A 357 -64.40 34.07 14.03
C LYS A 357 -65.71 33.75 13.31
N SER A 358 -66.30 34.72 12.59
CA SER A 358 -67.45 34.49 11.69
C SER A 358 -67.06 34.34 10.22
N ASN A 359 -65.80 34.67 9.88
CA ASN A 359 -65.22 34.55 8.55
C ASN A 359 -63.94 33.70 8.66
N ASP A 360 -63.46 33.18 7.52
CA ASP A 360 -62.22 32.43 7.36
C ASP A 360 -62.18 31.00 7.97
N ASP A 361 -63.29 30.28 7.86
CA ASP A 361 -63.21 28.85 7.50
C ASP A 361 -62.91 28.75 5.99
N ILE A 362 -61.64 28.54 5.57
CA ILE A 362 -61.23 27.91 4.29
C ILE A 362 -59.69 27.70 4.18
N LYS A 363 -59.30 26.45 3.86
CA LYS A 363 -58.05 25.94 3.26
C LYS A 363 -56.64 26.30 3.79
N GLU A 364 -56.04 25.29 4.43
CA GLU A 364 -54.95 24.43 3.90
C GLU A 364 -53.65 24.98 3.22
N HIS A 365 -52.52 24.52 3.79
CA HIS A 365 -51.33 23.87 3.16
C HIS A 365 -50.14 24.64 2.53
N PHE A 366 -48.92 24.24 2.99
CA PHE A 366 -47.56 24.38 2.38
C PHE A 366 -46.98 25.83 2.25
N ASP A 367 -45.66 26.08 2.15
CA ASP A 367 -44.45 25.22 2.08
C ASP A 367 -43.18 25.89 2.72
N LYS A 368 -42.11 25.09 2.88
CA LYS A 368 -40.64 25.39 2.78
C LYS A 368 -39.94 26.68 3.31
N GLU A 369 -38.99 26.39 4.22
CA GLU A 369 -37.51 26.66 4.12
C GLU A 369 -36.82 28.06 4.22
N ARG A 370 -35.82 28.09 5.13
CA ARG A 370 -34.39 28.49 4.91
C ARG A 370 -33.97 29.98 4.84
N HIS A 371 -33.23 30.48 5.86
CA HIS A 371 -31.80 30.95 5.74
C HIS A 371 -31.18 31.44 7.08
N GLU A 372 -29.89 31.82 7.03
CA GLU A 372 -28.95 32.02 8.15
C GLU A 372 -29.06 33.34 8.95
N LEU A 373 -28.35 33.42 10.09
CA LEU A 373 -28.22 34.65 10.92
C LEU A 373 -26.87 34.74 11.67
N LYS A 374 -26.21 35.91 11.59
CA LYS A 374 -25.16 36.50 12.47
C LYS A 374 -24.65 37.83 11.83
N PRO A 375 -23.93 38.74 12.53
CA PRO A 375 -23.45 38.73 13.93
C PRO A 375 -23.80 40.02 14.74
N GLY A 376 -23.23 40.16 15.96
CA GLY A 376 -23.12 41.41 16.76
C GLY A 376 -24.37 41.79 17.57
N ASP A 377 -24.32 42.17 18.86
CA ASP A 377 -23.29 42.87 19.63
C ASP A 377 -23.41 42.63 21.16
N SER A 378 -22.60 43.34 21.96
CA SER A 378 -22.66 43.42 23.43
C SER A 378 -22.08 44.77 23.89
N PRO A 379 -22.44 45.30 25.08
CA PRO A 379 -21.38 45.43 26.10
C PRO A 379 -21.84 45.45 27.59
N SER A 380 -20.89 45.13 28.49
CA SER A 380 -20.65 45.78 29.82
C SER A 380 -21.75 45.77 30.93
N HIS A 381 -21.47 45.92 32.23
CA HIS A 381 -20.29 45.72 33.12
C HIS A 381 -20.80 45.65 34.58
N ILE A 382 -20.00 45.11 35.53
CA ILE A 382 -19.78 45.55 36.95
C ILE A 382 -19.32 44.38 37.86
N MET A 383 -18.53 44.68 38.89
CA MET A 383 -17.98 43.74 39.90
C MET A 383 -18.77 43.76 41.23
N GLY A 384 -18.72 42.66 41.99
CA GLY A 384 -19.21 42.57 43.39
C GLY A 384 -18.68 41.32 44.11
N THR A 385 -18.06 41.48 45.28
CA THR A 385 -17.16 40.50 45.93
C THR A 385 -17.79 39.60 47.02
N LYS A 386 -17.23 38.37 47.18
CA LYS A 386 -17.30 37.46 48.36
C LYS A 386 -18.69 36.86 48.71
N HIS A 387 -18.87 35.68 49.31
CA HIS A 387 -17.97 34.77 50.07
C HIS A 387 -18.26 33.26 49.78
N ASN A 388 -17.58 32.34 50.49
CA ASN A 388 -17.59 30.88 50.27
C ASN A 388 -18.95 30.15 50.41
N SER A 389 -19.16 29.13 49.57
CA SER A 389 -19.71 27.83 50.00
C SER A 389 -19.24 26.70 49.06
N MET A 390 -18.85 25.55 49.62
CA MET A 390 -18.27 24.43 48.86
C MET A 390 -19.33 23.35 48.58
N CYS A 391 -19.91 23.36 47.38
CA CYS A 391 -20.91 22.37 46.98
C CYS A 391 -20.35 21.41 45.92
N PHE A 392 -20.16 20.14 46.31
CA PHE A 392 -19.81 19.07 45.38
C PHE A 392 -20.95 18.83 44.39
N LYS A 393 -20.81 19.29 43.15
CA LYS A 393 -21.66 18.83 42.04
C LYS A 393 -21.39 17.34 41.79
N THR A 394 -22.29 16.49 42.27
CA THR A 394 -22.31 15.06 42.01
C THR A 394 -22.21 14.80 40.50
N ARG A 395 -21.08 14.24 40.05
CA ARG A 395 -20.95 13.78 38.66
C ARG A 395 -21.99 12.68 38.42
N SER A 396 -22.82 12.84 37.40
CA SER A 396 -23.88 11.87 37.09
C SER A 396 -23.27 10.46 36.92
N PRO A 397 -23.86 9.41 37.52
CA PRO A 397 -23.35 8.05 37.39
C PRO A 397 -23.33 7.57 35.93
N LEU A 398 -24.17 8.17 35.07
CA LEU A 398 -24.15 8.00 33.62
C LEU A 398 -22.75 8.25 33.02
N PHE A 399 -22.05 9.27 33.49
CA PHE A 399 -20.75 9.66 32.95
C PHE A 399 -19.64 8.68 33.36
N LEU A 400 -19.72 8.13 34.58
CA LEU A 400 -18.83 7.06 35.03
C LEU A 400 -19.09 5.77 34.24
N PHE A 401 -20.36 5.44 33.99
CA PHE A 401 -20.76 4.27 33.22
C PHE A 401 -20.31 4.36 31.76
N ILE A 402 -20.44 5.52 31.11
CA ILE A 402 -19.91 5.76 29.76
C ILE A 402 -18.39 5.55 29.70
N ILE A 403 -17.65 6.03 30.70
CA ILE A 403 -16.19 5.81 30.79
C ILE A 403 -15.90 4.31 30.96
N ILE A 404 -16.59 3.61 31.86
CA ILE A 404 -16.40 2.16 32.06
C ILE A 404 -16.73 1.37 30.79
N CYS A 405 -17.83 1.67 30.09
CA CYS A 405 -18.16 1.03 28.82
C CYS A 405 -17.11 1.30 27.73
N LEU A 406 -16.57 2.52 27.64
CA LEU A 406 -15.47 2.84 26.71
C LEU A 406 -14.17 2.13 27.09
N CYS A 407 -13.86 1.99 28.37
CA CYS A 407 -12.71 1.21 28.86
C CYS A 407 -12.88 -0.29 28.59
N CYS A 408 -14.06 -0.87 28.81
CA CYS A 408 -14.33 -2.27 28.49
C CYS A 408 -14.32 -2.52 26.98
N PHE A 409 -14.91 -1.63 26.17
CA PHE A 409 -14.87 -1.72 24.71
C PHE A 409 -13.43 -1.60 24.17
N SER A 410 -12.64 -0.63 24.65
CA SER A 410 -11.24 -0.49 24.23
C SER A 410 -10.32 -1.57 24.79
N TYR A 411 -10.65 -2.19 25.94
CA TYR A 411 -9.98 -3.39 26.42
C TYR A 411 -10.28 -4.61 25.54
N ILE A 412 -11.54 -4.85 25.17
CA ILE A 412 -11.93 -5.95 24.27
C ILE A 412 -11.34 -5.74 22.87
N LEU A 413 -11.42 -4.53 22.31
CA LEU A 413 -10.80 -4.18 21.03
C LEU A 413 -9.27 -4.32 21.09
N GLY A 414 -8.66 -3.91 22.22
CA GLY A 414 -7.23 -4.04 22.48
C GLY A 414 -6.78 -5.48 22.71
N ALA A 415 -7.62 -6.34 23.28
CA ALA A 415 -7.40 -7.78 23.42
C ALA A 415 -7.51 -8.47 22.05
N TRP A 416 -8.53 -8.15 21.26
CA TRP A 416 -8.71 -8.61 19.88
C TRP A 416 -7.59 -8.15 18.92
N GLN A 417 -6.94 -7.02 19.21
CA GLN A 417 -5.73 -6.57 18.51
C GLN A 417 -4.42 -7.14 19.10
N LYS A 418 -4.44 -7.66 20.33
CA LYS A 418 -3.29 -8.31 21.00
C LYS A 418 -3.29 -9.83 20.92
N SER A 419 -4.40 -10.47 20.54
CA SER A 419 -4.53 -11.93 20.38
C SER A 419 -3.70 -12.50 19.22
N GLY A 420 -2.85 -11.69 18.59
CA GLY A 420 -1.55 -12.18 18.15
C GLY A 420 -1.54 -12.95 16.84
N PHE A 421 -2.61 -12.91 16.04
CA PHE A 421 -2.57 -13.38 14.66
C PHE A 421 -1.67 -12.48 13.80
N GLY A 422 -0.37 -12.73 13.87
CA GLY A 422 0.65 -12.09 13.07
C GLY A 422 0.38 -12.38 11.60
N LYS A 423 0.08 -11.34 10.82
CA LYS A 423 -0.15 -11.48 9.37
C LYS A 423 1.13 -11.77 8.56
N GLY A 424 2.28 -11.89 9.22
CA GLY A 424 3.57 -12.16 8.59
C GLY A 424 3.73 -13.62 8.15
N ASP A 425 3.54 -14.58 9.07
CA ASP A 425 3.76 -16.01 8.77
C ASP A 425 2.85 -16.51 7.64
N GLY A 426 1.65 -15.94 7.55
CA GLY A 426 0.72 -16.17 6.44
C GLY A 426 1.23 -15.76 5.06
N ILE A 427 2.23 -14.87 4.95
CA ILE A 427 2.87 -14.49 3.67
C ILE A 427 3.97 -15.48 3.30
N ALA A 428 4.81 -15.92 4.24
CA ALA A 428 5.80 -16.97 3.98
C ALA A 428 5.10 -18.28 3.56
N VAL A 429 4.09 -18.71 4.34
CA VAL A 429 3.26 -19.87 4.02
C VAL A 429 2.50 -19.70 2.70
N GLN A 430 1.97 -18.51 2.39
CA GLN A 430 1.37 -18.27 1.07
C GLN A 430 2.38 -18.27 -0.08
N MET A 431 3.63 -17.84 0.13
CA MET A 431 4.64 -17.86 -0.92
C MET A 431 5.06 -19.29 -1.23
N ILE A 432 5.38 -20.08 -0.20
CA ILE A 432 5.69 -21.51 -0.30
C ILE A 432 4.52 -22.21 -1.03
N LYS A 433 3.30 -22.19 -0.46
CA LYS A 433 2.12 -22.81 -1.09
C LYS A 433 1.86 -22.34 -2.53
N LYS A 434 2.05 -21.06 -2.86
CA LYS A 434 1.84 -20.56 -4.24
C LYS A 434 2.94 -20.97 -5.22
N THR A 435 4.15 -21.27 -4.73
CA THR A 435 5.21 -21.91 -5.52
C THR A 435 5.11 -23.43 -5.55
N ASP A 436 4.25 -24.05 -4.75
CA ASP A 436 3.94 -25.48 -4.80
C ASP A 436 2.75 -25.74 -5.74
N CYS A 437 1.73 -24.86 -5.73
CA CYS A 437 0.60 -24.90 -6.67
C CYS A 437 0.95 -24.62 -8.14
N ASN A 438 2.19 -24.25 -8.44
CA ASN A 438 2.75 -24.33 -9.80
C ASN A 438 3.78 -25.46 -9.77
N ILE A 439 3.60 -26.55 -10.54
CA ILE A 439 4.56 -27.66 -10.54
C ILE A 439 5.87 -27.24 -11.22
N PHE A 440 6.78 -26.71 -10.41
CA PHE A 440 8.21 -26.69 -10.65
C PHE A 440 8.82 -27.60 -9.60
N THR A 441 9.47 -28.68 -10.04
CA THR A 441 10.21 -29.60 -9.16
C THR A 441 11.21 -28.83 -8.31
N GLU A 442 11.25 -29.06 -6.99
CA GLU A 442 12.38 -28.56 -6.21
C GLU A 442 13.64 -29.33 -6.66
N LEU A 443 14.64 -28.57 -7.09
CA LEU A 443 15.88 -29.13 -7.58
C LEU A 443 16.83 -29.35 -6.39
N ASN A 444 17.14 -30.62 -6.13
CA ASN A 444 18.36 -30.98 -5.40
C ASN A 444 19.42 -31.44 -6.41
N PHE A 445 20.61 -30.86 -6.33
CA PHE A 445 21.75 -31.14 -7.22
C PHE A 445 22.88 -31.90 -6.49
N GLU A 446 22.56 -32.58 -5.38
CA GLU A 446 23.52 -33.47 -4.72
C GLU A 446 23.85 -34.67 -5.62
N THR A 447 25.15 -34.97 -5.73
CA THR A 447 25.67 -35.96 -6.67
C THR A 447 25.43 -37.39 -6.17
N HIS A 448 24.29 -37.96 -6.55
CA HIS A 448 23.93 -39.36 -6.30
C HIS A 448 24.79 -40.34 -7.13
N HIS A 449 26.08 -40.45 -6.79
CA HIS A 449 26.94 -41.55 -7.22
C HIS A 449 26.70 -42.77 -6.32
N ASN A 450 26.09 -43.81 -6.88
CA ASN A 450 25.83 -45.06 -6.16
C ASN A 450 27.10 -45.92 -5.98
N TYR A 451 27.07 -46.74 -4.94
CA TYR A 451 27.82 -47.99 -4.80
C TYR A 451 29.32 -47.96 -4.47
N VAL A 452 29.67 -47.33 -3.33
CA VAL A 452 30.60 -47.94 -2.36
C VAL A 452 30.05 -47.71 -0.95
N GLU A 453 30.00 -48.76 -0.10
CA GLU A 453 29.75 -48.60 1.33
C GLU A 453 30.93 -47.85 1.95
N SER A 454 30.74 -46.54 2.12
CA SER A 454 31.75 -45.61 2.60
C SER A 454 31.20 -44.87 3.82
N ILE A 455 32.03 -44.78 4.86
CA ILE A 455 31.70 -44.14 6.14
C ILE A 455 31.13 -42.75 5.85
N GLU A 456 29.93 -42.44 6.38
CA GLU A 456 29.26 -41.16 6.17
C GLU A 456 30.24 -39.99 6.39
N PRO A 457 30.62 -39.24 5.34
CA PRO A 457 31.38 -38.01 5.50
C PRO A 457 30.41 -36.99 6.06
N SER A 458 30.26 -36.96 7.39
CA SER A 458 29.22 -36.21 8.09
C SER A 458 29.06 -34.80 7.52
N GLN A 459 27.94 -34.58 6.81
CA GLN A 459 27.66 -33.36 6.07
C GLN A 459 27.91 -32.15 6.98
N PRO A 460 28.91 -31.29 6.69
CA PRO A 460 29.26 -30.19 7.57
C PRO A 460 28.11 -29.19 7.56
N LYS A 461 27.31 -29.27 8.63
CA LYS A 461 26.03 -28.57 8.83
C LYS A 461 26.19 -27.09 8.52
N ALA A 462 25.16 -26.50 7.89
CA ALA A 462 25.16 -25.08 7.57
C ALA A 462 25.48 -24.23 8.82
N LYS A 463 26.38 -23.25 8.67
CA LYS A 463 26.83 -22.37 9.76
C LYS A 463 25.63 -21.58 10.28
N VAL A 464 25.08 -21.96 11.42
CA VAL A 464 23.90 -21.31 12.01
C VAL A 464 24.28 -19.91 12.49
N PHE A 465 23.69 -18.89 11.87
CA PHE A 465 23.95 -17.50 12.24
C PHE A 465 23.16 -17.09 13.48
N LYS A 466 23.89 -16.67 14.52
CA LYS A 466 23.29 -16.14 15.76
C LYS A 466 22.67 -14.76 15.53
N SER A 467 21.72 -14.37 16.38
CA SER A 467 21.25 -12.99 16.46
C SER A 467 22.37 -12.08 16.96
N CYS A 468 22.52 -10.90 16.38
CA CYS A 468 23.25 -9.80 17.01
C CYS A 468 22.53 -9.35 18.30
N HIS A 469 23.23 -8.61 19.17
CA HIS A 469 22.61 -7.99 20.34
C HIS A 469 21.55 -6.95 19.93
N VAL A 470 20.51 -6.76 20.75
CA VAL A 470 19.35 -5.91 20.41
C VAL A 470 19.69 -4.43 20.17
N GLN A 471 20.83 -3.95 20.69
CA GLN A 471 21.35 -2.60 20.39
C GLN A 471 21.60 -2.37 18.90
N TYR A 472 21.91 -3.42 18.14
CA TYR A 472 22.19 -3.35 16.70
C TYR A 472 20.91 -3.34 15.83
N THR A 473 19.72 -3.21 16.42
CA THR A 473 18.45 -3.15 15.66
C THR A 473 18.45 -2.07 14.58
N ASP A 474 19.08 -0.92 14.81
CA ASP A 474 19.23 0.16 13.82
C ASP A 474 20.71 0.38 13.40
N TYR A 475 21.47 -0.71 13.31
CA TYR A 475 22.89 -0.69 12.90
C TYR A 475 23.07 -0.31 11.42
N THR A 476 23.95 0.66 11.17
CA THR A 476 24.28 1.14 9.83
C THR A 476 25.81 1.18 9.71
N PRO A 477 26.47 0.08 9.30
CA PRO A 477 27.90 -0.17 9.57
C PRO A 477 28.83 0.98 9.20
N CYS A 478 28.61 1.58 8.02
CA CYS A 478 29.44 2.68 7.51
C CYS A 478 28.94 4.09 7.87
N GLN A 479 28.04 4.20 8.86
CA GLN A 479 27.35 5.42 9.32
C GLN A 479 27.18 5.40 10.86
N GLU A 480 28.06 4.69 11.58
CA GLU A 480 28.04 4.59 13.05
C GLU A 480 28.67 5.82 13.71
N GLN A 481 27.94 6.46 14.63
CA GLN A 481 28.29 7.76 15.21
C GLN A 481 29.63 7.75 15.94
N ASP A 482 29.95 6.70 16.70
CA ASP A 482 31.19 6.60 17.48
C ASP A 482 32.44 6.41 16.61
N ARG A 483 32.29 5.93 15.37
CA ARG A 483 33.37 5.92 14.38
C ARG A 483 33.46 7.27 13.67
N ALA A 484 32.33 7.78 13.23
CA ALA A 484 32.18 9.07 12.56
C ALA A 484 32.83 10.23 13.35
N MET A 485 32.62 10.26 14.67
CA MET A 485 33.16 11.26 15.60
C MET A 485 34.69 11.22 15.81
N LYS A 486 35.41 10.22 15.24
CA LYS A 486 36.89 10.15 15.24
C LYS A 486 37.53 10.94 14.10
N PHE A 487 36.75 11.41 13.13
CA PHE A 487 37.23 12.08 11.92
C PHE A 487 37.13 13.62 12.01
N PRO A 488 37.89 14.36 11.16
CA PRO A 488 37.85 15.82 11.11
C PRO A 488 36.45 16.39 10.88
N ARG A 489 36.14 17.55 11.49
CA ARG A 489 34.83 18.21 11.35
C ARG A 489 34.76 19.11 10.12
N GLU A 490 35.92 19.54 9.67
CA GLU A 490 36.19 20.25 8.44
C GLU A 490 35.49 19.56 7.27
N ASN A 491 34.88 20.34 6.39
CA ASN A 491 34.24 19.87 5.16
C ASN A 491 33.20 18.75 5.36
N MET A 492 32.63 18.63 6.57
CA MET A 492 31.68 17.56 6.96
C MET A 492 32.26 16.13 6.86
N ILE A 493 33.59 15.96 6.89
CA ILE A 493 34.25 14.64 6.75
C ILE A 493 33.75 13.65 7.83
N TYR A 494 33.56 14.10 9.07
CA TYR A 494 32.94 13.31 10.14
C TYR A 494 31.50 12.82 9.87
N ARG A 495 30.84 13.23 8.78
CA ARG A 495 29.51 12.75 8.35
C ARG A 495 29.55 11.97 7.03
N GLU A 496 30.74 11.71 6.50
CA GLU A 496 30.95 10.84 5.35
C GLU A 496 30.81 9.35 5.73
N ARG A 497 31.06 8.48 4.75
CA ARG A 497 30.95 7.03 4.89
C ARG A 497 32.24 6.47 5.48
N HIS A 498 32.14 5.96 6.71
CA HIS A 498 33.26 5.39 7.46
C HIS A 498 32.94 3.93 7.84
N CYS A 499 33.36 2.98 7.01
CA CYS A 499 33.11 1.56 7.22
C CYS A 499 33.99 0.94 8.32
N PRO A 500 33.53 -0.17 8.95
CA PRO A 500 34.40 -1.00 9.79
C PRO A 500 35.45 -1.73 8.93
N PRO A 501 36.67 -1.97 9.45
CA PRO A 501 37.59 -2.97 8.89
C PRO A 501 37.03 -4.39 9.06
N GLU A 502 37.65 -5.37 8.39
CA GLU A 502 37.22 -6.78 8.40
C GLU A 502 37.04 -7.34 9.82
N GLU A 503 38.01 -7.06 10.70
CA GLU A 503 38.04 -7.50 12.10
C GLU A 503 36.84 -7.01 12.94
N GLU A 504 36.18 -5.94 12.49
CA GLU A 504 35.06 -5.29 13.17
C GLU A 504 33.70 -5.54 12.48
N LYS A 505 33.64 -6.42 11.46
CA LYS A 505 32.39 -6.82 10.79
C LYS A 505 31.52 -7.71 11.71
N LEU A 506 30.21 -7.49 11.69
CA LEU A 506 29.25 -8.25 12.50
C LEU A 506 28.77 -9.51 11.75
N HIS A 507 29.37 -10.67 12.06
CA HIS A 507 28.97 -11.98 11.52
C HIS A 507 27.74 -12.58 12.24
N CYS A 508 26.66 -11.79 12.32
CA CYS A 508 25.40 -12.15 12.99
C CYS A 508 24.19 -11.52 12.28
N LEU A 509 23.00 -12.11 12.45
CA LEU A 509 21.77 -11.58 11.84
C LEU A 509 21.24 -10.39 12.65
N ILE A 510 20.79 -9.33 11.98
CA ILE A 510 20.31 -8.10 12.64
C ILE A 510 18.82 -8.26 13.02
N PRO A 511 18.47 -8.16 14.33
CA PRO A 511 17.11 -8.40 14.80
C PRO A 511 16.12 -7.33 14.33
N ALA A 512 14.86 -7.74 14.10
CA ALA A 512 13.75 -6.81 13.96
C ALA A 512 13.27 -6.31 15.35
N PRO A 513 12.73 -5.08 15.44
CA PRO A 513 12.15 -4.59 16.69
C PRO A 513 10.92 -5.39 17.11
N LYS A 514 10.67 -5.45 18.42
CA LYS A 514 9.59 -6.24 19.01
C LYS A 514 8.22 -5.69 18.59
N GLY A 515 7.44 -6.49 17.86
CA GLY A 515 6.14 -6.09 17.33
C GLY A 515 6.20 -5.28 16.02
N TYR A 516 7.32 -5.37 15.28
CA TYR A 516 7.40 -4.90 13.89
C TYR A 516 6.20 -5.40 13.06
N LYS A 517 5.65 -4.53 12.21
CA LYS A 517 4.48 -4.79 11.36
C LYS A 517 4.85 -4.59 9.88
N THR A 518 4.20 -5.31 8.97
CA THR A 518 4.31 -5.02 7.53
C THR A 518 3.93 -3.54 7.26
N PRO A 519 4.72 -2.76 6.49
CA PRO A 519 4.43 -1.36 6.23
C PRO A 519 3.10 -1.12 5.49
N PHE A 520 2.51 0.06 5.64
CA PHE A 520 1.24 0.39 4.98
C PHE A 520 1.39 0.42 3.44
N PRO A 521 0.51 -0.26 2.66
CA PRO A 521 0.54 -0.23 1.20
C PRO A 521 0.51 1.19 0.63
N TRP A 522 1.23 1.42 -0.47
CA TRP A 522 1.19 2.70 -1.19
C TRP A 522 -0.20 2.96 -1.79
N PRO A 523 -0.78 4.18 -1.69
CA PRO A 523 -0.17 5.41 -1.17
C PRO A 523 -0.32 5.66 0.33
N LYS A 524 -0.97 4.78 1.12
CA LYS A 524 -1.17 5.01 2.57
C LYS A 524 0.16 5.12 3.33
N GLY A 525 1.18 4.34 2.95
CA GLY A 525 2.54 4.46 3.51
C GLY A 525 3.16 5.85 3.39
N ARG A 526 2.78 6.64 2.37
CA ARG A 526 3.21 8.05 2.22
C ARG A 526 2.91 8.88 3.46
N ASP A 527 1.80 8.60 4.15
CA ASP A 527 1.26 9.47 5.20
C ASP A 527 1.29 8.80 6.59
N TYR A 528 1.61 7.51 6.69
CA TYR A 528 1.57 6.74 7.94
C TYR A 528 2.71 5.72 8.06
N VAL A 529 3.29 5.59 9.27
CA VAL A 529 4.27 4.56 9.66
C VAL A 529 3.85 3.96 11.00
N HIS A 530 4.07 2.66 11.21
CA HIS A 530 3.84 2.03 12.51
C HIS A 530 4.94 2.38 13.53
N TYR A 531 4.53 2.74 14.76
CA TYR A 531 5.46 3.10 15.83
C TYR A 531 6.48 1.99 16.14
N ALA A 532 6.03 0.73 16.15
CA ALA A 532 6.88 -0.42 16.44
C ALA A 532 7.99 -0.67 15.40
N ASN A 533 7.92 -0.04 14.23
CA ASN A 533 8.91 -0.21 13.17
C ASN A 533 10.08 0.78 13.29
N VAL A 534 9.81 1.95 13.89
CA VAL A 534 10.78 3.04 14.12
C VAL A 534 10.44 3.68 15.49
N PRO A 535 10.83 3.06 16.62
CA PRO A 535 10.28 3.38 17.96
C PRO A 535 10.77 4.71 18.57
N HIS A 536 11.24 5.64 17.74
CA HIS A 536 11.97 6.86 18.12
C HIS A 536 11.02 8.07 18.19
N LYS A 537 10.85 8.66 19.37
CA LYS A 537 9.91 9.80 19.60
C LYS A 537 10.55 11.18 19.53
N SER A 538 11.87 11.27 19.60
CA SER A 538 12.69 12.51 19.57
C SER A 538 12.19 13.53 18.53
N LEU A 539 12.10 13.10 17.27
CA LEU A 539 11.66 13.95 16.15
C LEU A 539 10.21 14.49 16.32
N THR A 540 9.31 13.72 16.93
CA THR A 540 7.92 14.16 17.18
C THR A 540 7.78 15.21 18.26
N VAL A 541 8.72 15.24 19.23
CA VAL A 541 8.76 16.28 20.26
C VAL A 541 9.37 17.55 19.67
N GLU A 542 10.53 17.43 19.02
CA GLU A 542 11.27 18.59 18.51
C GLU A 542 10.62 19.31 17.33
N LYS A 543 9.98 18.56 16.40
CA LYS A 543 9.42 19.13 15.17
C LYS A 543 7.89 19.26 15.22
N ALA A 544 7.27 19.08 16.39
CA ALA A 544 5.82 19.15 16.62
C ALA A 544 5.17 20.38 15.98
N VAL A 545 5.73 21.57 16.23
CA VAL A 545 5.23 22.87 15.76
C VAL A 545 5.31 23.02 14.23
N GLN A 546 6.17 22.24 13.57
CA GLN A 546 6.43 22.34 12.12
C GLN A 546 5.60 21.33 11.29
N ASN A 547 4.75 20.51 11.93
CA ASN A 547 3.92 19.49 11.27
C ASN A 547 4.70 18.51 10.36
N TRP A 548 5.97 18.22 10.67
CA TRP A 548 6.74 17.19 9.95
C TRP A 548 6.15 15.79 10.18
N VAL A 549 5.88 15.48 11.45
CA VAL A 549 5.40 14.18 11.93
C VAL A 549 4.58 14.37 13.21
N GLN A 550 3.50 13.60 13.35
CA GLN A 550 2.61 13.61 14.52
C GLN A 550 2.46 12.18 15.07
N PHE A 551 2.65 11.97 16.38
CA PHE A 551 2.42 10.67 17.01
C PHE A 551 0.92 10.51 17.34
N GLN A 552 0.29 9.44 16.85
CA GLN A 552 -1.15 9.19 16.96
C GLN A 552 -1.41 7.70 17.27
N GLY A 553 -1.58 7.35 18.55
CA GLY A 553 -1.86 5.96 18.97
C GLY A 553 -0.64 5.04 18.77
N ASP A 554 -0.73 4.08 17.84
CA ASP A 554 0.37 3.18 17.46
C ASP A 554 1.03 3.56 16.12
N VAL A 555 0.73 4.74 15.56
CA VAL A 555 1.30 5.22 14.29
C VAL A 555 1.90 6.63 14.40
N PHE A 556 2.86 6.90 13.52
CA PHE A 556 3.24 8.25 13.13
C PHE A 556 2.44 8.66 11.89
N LYS A 557 1.98 9.90 11.86
CA LYS A 557 1.31 10.54 10.72
C LYS A 557 2.18 11.66 10.14
N PHE A 558 2.33 11.67 8.82
CA PHE A 558 3.10 12.66 8.08
C PHE A 558 2.16 13.48 7.19
N PRO A 559 1.70 14.67 7.61
CA PRO A 559 0.69 15.44 6.87
C PRO A 559 1.25 16.17 5.63
N GLY A 560 2.45 15.81 5.16
CA GLY A 560 3.17 16.51 4.10
C GLY A 560 3.70 17.90 4.51
N GLY A 561 3.67 18.23 5.80
CA GLY A 561 4.19 19.48 6.34
C GLY A 561 5.72 19.54 6.36
N GLY A 562 6.23 20.75 6.58
CA GLY A 562 7.64 21.08 6.67
C GLY A 562 7.84 22.57 6.87
N THR A 563 9.05 22.99 7.24
CA THR A 563 9.33 24.38 7.64
C THR A 563 9.13 25.39 6.51
N MET A 564 9.30 24.97 5.25
CA MET A 564 8.97 25.74 4.03
C MET A 564 7.74 25.19 3.30
N PHE A 565 7.02 24.26 3.93
CA PHE A 565 5.77 23.69 3.42
C PHE A 565 4.62 23.97 4.42
N PRO A 566 4.37 25.25 4.81
CA PRO A 566 3.35 25.58 5.82
C PRO A 566 1.92 25.24 5.36
N GLN A 567 1.69 25.19 4.04
CA GLN A 567 0.44 24.74 3.40
C GLN A 567 0.51 23.29 2.89
N GLY A 568 1.57 22.55 3.26
CA GLY A 568 1.85 21.19 2.79
C GLY A 568 2.60 21.12 1.46
N ALA A 569 3.25 19.98 1.21
CA ALA A 569 4.16 19.79 0.08
C ALA A 569 3.48 19.83 -1.31
N ASP A 570 2.19 19.46 -1.44
CA ASP A 570 1.46 19.58 -2.72
C ASP A 570 1.40 21.05 -3.18
N ALA A 571 0.99 21.97 -2.30
CA ALA A 571 0.85 23.39 -2.63
C ALA A 571 2.18 24.05 -3.04
N TYR A 572 3.27 23.67 -2.36
CA TYR A 572 4.62 24.10 -2.72
C TYR A 572 5.07 23.53 -4.09
N ILE A 573 4.77 22.25 -4.38
CA ILE A 573 5.05 21.64 -5.69
C ILE A 573 4.24 22.33 -6.80
N ASP A 574 3.00 22.74 -6.53
CA ASP A 574 2.18 23.47 -7.49
C ASP A 574 2.67 24.91 -7.72
N GLU A 575 3.29 25.56 -6.72
CA GLU A 575 4.01 26.83 -6.92
C GLU A 575 5.26 26.64 -7.79
N LEU A 576 6.07 25.59 -7.57
CA LEU A 576 7.19 25.25 -8.46
C LEU A 576 6.72 24.93 -9.89
N ALA A 577 5.57 24.29 -10.05
CA ALA A 577 4.97 23.95 -11.35
C ALA A 577 4.55 25.19 -12.17
N SER A 578 4.48 26.38 -11.57
CA SER A 578 4.26 27.65 -12.30
C SER A 578 5.47 28.11 -13.13
N VAL A 579 6.66 27.53 -12.89
CA VAL A 579 7.93 27.87 -13.55
C VAL A 579 8.60 26.64 -14.18
N ILE A 580 8.48 25.49 -13.53
CA ILE A 580 9.11 24.23 -13.93
C ILE A 580 8.04 23.35 -14.61
N PRO A 581 8.28 22.81 -15.83
CA PRO A 581 7.32 21.96 -16.54
C PRO A 581 7.27 20.53 -15.96
N ILE A 582 6.94 20.40 -14.67
CA ILE A 582 6.95 19.13 -13.92
C ILE A 582 6.02 18.09 -14.55
N ALA A 583 4.86 18.50 -15.06
CA ALA A 583 3.82 17.59 -15.55
C ALA A 583 4.03 17.06 -16.98
N ASP A 584 4.98 17.60 -17.76
CA ASP A 584 5.12 17.26 -19.19
C ASP A 584 6.07 16.09 -19.49
N GLY A 585 6.68 15.51 -18.44
CA GLY A 585 7.64 14.40 -18.52
C GLY A 585 9.08 14.81 -18.87
N SER A 586 9.39 16.10 -19.00
CA SER A 586 10.79 16.56 -19.15
C SER A 586 11.58 16.45 -17.83
N VAL A 587 10.93 16.70 -16.70
CA VAL A 587 11.45 16.39 -15.36
C VAL A 587 10.93 15.01 -14.96
N ARG A 588 11.85 14.09 -14.63
CA ARG A 588 11.54 12.73 -14.16
C ARG A 588 12.41 12.34 -12.96
N THR A 589 13.68 12.72 -12.93
CA THR A 589 14.61 12.43 -11.83
C THR A 589 14.96 13.71 -11.06
N ALA A 590 14.78 13.67 -9.74
CA ALA A 590 15.08 14.79 -8.85
C ALA A 590 16.03 14.40 -7.71
N LEU A 591 16.76 15.37 -7.16
CA LEU A 591 17.64 15.20 -5.99
C LEU A 591 17.17 16.11 -4.84
N ASP A 592 16.83 15.54 -3.68
CA ASP A 592 16.38 16.30 -2.50
C ASP A 592 17.50 16.34 -1.43
N THR A 593 18.19 17.48 -1.32
CA THR A 593 19.35 17.67 -0.45
C THR A 593 18.92 18.10 0.95
N GLY A 594 19.35 17.38 1.98
CA GLY A 594 18.91 17.61 3.36
C GLY A 594 17.41 17.37 3.55
N CYS A 595 16.87 16.34 2.89
CA CYS A 595 15.44 16.08 2.70
C CYS A 595 14.58 15.91 3.97
N GLY A 596 15.20 15.75 5.14
CA GLY A 596 14.54 15.44 6.40
C GLY A 596 13.77 14.11 6.31
N VAL A 597 12.45 14.16 6.46
CA VAL A 597 11.56 12.99 6.28
C VAL A 597 11.12 12.77 4.82
N ALA A 598 11.74 13.46 3.85
CA ALA A 598 11.50 13.39 2.40
C ALA A 598 10.05 13.70 1.94
N SER A 599 9.34 14.59 2.63
CA SER A 599 7.94 14.93 2.30
C SER A 599 7.76 15.52 0.88
N TRP A 600 8.76 16.22 0.34
CA TRP A 600 8.73 16.71 -1.05
C TRP A 600 8.78 15.56 -2.06
N GLY A 601 9.80 14.69 -1.97
CA GLY A 601 9.92 13.50 -2.80
C GLY A 601 8.71 12.56 -2.69
N ALA A 602 8.16 12.40 -1.48
CA ALA A 602 6.96 11.62 -1.21
C ALA A 602 5.71 12.12 -1.96
N TYR A 603 5.62 13.42 -2.22
CA TYR A 603 4.48 14.07 -2.88
C TYR A 603 4.72 14.28 -4.39
N LEU A 604 5.96 14.49 -4.81
CA LEU A 604 6.37 14.56 -6.23
C LEU A 604 5.99 13.30 -7.03
N MET A 605 5.95 12.13 -6.41
CA MET A 605 5.53 10.89 -7.08
C MET A 605 4.09 10.94 -7.62
N LYS A 606 3.21 11.80 -7.10
CA LYS A 606 1.89 12.09 -7.74
C LYS A 606 2.04 12.70 -9.14
N ARG A 607 3.09 13.49 -9.36
CA ARG A 607 3.42 14.15 -10.63
C ARG A 607 4.39 13.30 -11.48
N ASN A 608 4.54 12.00 -11.17
CA ASN A 608 5.40 11.03 -11.85
C ASN A 608 6.91 11.32 -11.80
N VAL A 609 7.36 12.14 -10.85
CA VAL A 609 8.79 12.43 -10.60
C VAL A 609 9.32 11.56 -9.47
N LEU A 610 10.46 10.91 -9.70
CA LEU A 610 11.21 10.16 -8.69
C LEU A 610 12.31 11.07 -8.10
N ALA A 611 12.14 11.46 -6.85
CA ALA A 611 13.19 12.14 -6.09
C ALA A 611 14.06 11.12 -5.35
N MET A 612 15.36 11.15 -5.56
CA MET A 612 16.34 10.52 -4.68
C MET A 612 16.65 11.50 -3.54
N SER A 613 16.38 11.09 -2.31
CA SER A 613 16.45 11.96 -1.14
C SER A 613 17.67 11.61 -0.29
N PHE A 614 18.41 12.60 0.24
CA PHE A 614 19.49 12.28 1.18
C PHE A 614 19.66 13.28 2.31
N ALA A 615 20.12 12.76 3.45
CA ALA A 615 20.57 13.50 4.62
C ALA A 615 21.58 12.62 5.40
N PRO A 616 22.49 13.22 6.19
CA PRO A 616 23.36 12.46 7.08
C PRO A 616 22.53 11.78 8.18
N ARG A 617 23.09 10.75 8.83
CA ARG A 617 22.48 10.20 10.04
C ARG A 617 22.31 11.32 11.07
N ASP A 618 21.12 11.44 11.64
CA ASP A 618 20.72 12.60 12.41
C ASP A 618 20.66 12.32 13.92
N ASN A 619 20.86 13.36 14.72
CA ASN A 619 20.81 13.28 16.19
C ASN A 619 19.40 12.94 16.75
N HIS A 620 18.38 12.84 15.89
CA HIS A 620 17.03 12.37 16.22
C HIS A 620 16.77 10.96 15.65
N GLU A 621 17.86 10.24 15.30
CA GLU A 621 17.99 8.80 15.06
C GLU A 621 17.30 8.23 13.81
N ALA A 622 16.35 8.94 13.20
CA ALA A 622 15.34 8.31 12.35
C ALA A 622 14.88 9.09 11.10
N GLN A 623 15.42 10.26 10.73
CA GLN A 623 14.83 11.08 9.66
C GLN A 623 14.76 10.36 8.30
N VAL A 624 15.89 9.82 7.83
CA VAL A 624 15.95 9.01 6.60
C VAL A 624 15.24 7.66 6.78
N GLN A 625 15.25 7.09 7.98
CA GLN A 625 14.52 5.85 8.29
C GLN A 625 13.01 6.02 8.07
N PHE A 626 12.42 7.14 8.49
CA PHE A 626 11.02 7.45 8.21
C PHE A 626 10.73 7.60 6.72
N ALA A 627 11.62 8.22 5.92
CA ALA A 627 11.43 8.32 4.47
C ALA A 627 11.37 6.93 3.80
N LEU A 628 12.31 6.05 4.14
CA LEU A 628 12.38 4.68 3.66
C LEU A 628 11.15 3.87 4.10
N GLU A 629 10.74 4.01 5.36
CA GLU A 629 9.62 3.28 5.94
C GLU A 629 8.27 3.72 5.35
N ARG A 630 8.12 5.00 4.97
CA ARG A 630 6.99 5.53 4.18
C ARG A 630 6.94 5.02 2.73
N GLY A 631 8.02 4.40 2.24
CA GLY A 631 8.13 3.92 0.87
C GLY A 631 8.60 4.97 -0.14
N VAL A 632 9.52 5.86 0.30
CA VAL A 632 10.09 6.98 -0.49
C VAL A 632 11.57 6.69 -0.79
N PRO A 633 12.10 6.99 -1.99
CA PRO A 633 13.51 6.77 -2.29
C PRO A 633 14.41 7.69 -1.47
N ALA A 634 15.27 7.10 -0.64
CA ALA A 634 16.26 7.84 0.15
C ALA A 634 17.54 7.04 0.39
N VAL A 635 18.62 7.73 0.78
CA VAL A 635 19.88 7.15 1.27
C VAL A 635 20.47 8.01 2.39
N ILE A 636 21.32 7.41 3.22
CA ILE A 636 22.14 8.16 4.18
C ILE A 636 23.36 8.73 3.45
N GLY A 637 23.63 10.02 3.59
CA GLY A 637 24.79 10.66 2.95
C GLY A 637 24.88 12.17 3.20
N VAL A 638 26.01 12.76 2.82
CA VAL A 638 26.28 14.19 3.03
C VAL A 638 26.95 14.78 1.78
N LEU A 639 26.84 16.10 1.57
CA LEU A 639 27.80 16.81 0.74
C LEU A 639 29.04 17.10 1.60
N GLY A 640 30.16 16.48 1.26
CA GLY A 640 31.41 16.56 2.01
C GLY A 640 32.61 16.86 1.11
N SER A 641 33.76 16.27 1.43
CA SER A 641 34.95 16.24 0.58
C SER A 641 34.81 15.26 -0.60
N ILE A 642 34.04 14.17 -0.42
CA ILE A 642 33.79 13.17 -1.47
C ILE A 642 32.59 13.54 -2.35
N ARG A 643 32.66 13.13 -3.63
CA ARG A 643 31.54 13.25 -4.58
C ARG A 643 30.39 12.32 -4.22
N LEU A 644 29.16 12.71 -4.54
CA LEU A 644 28.00 11.84 -4.46
C LEU A 644 28.14 10.65 -5.43
N PRO A 645 27.65 9.45 -5.05
CA PRO A 645 27.72 8.21 -5.86
C PRO A 645 26.72 8.19 -7.05
N PHE A 646 26.60 9.32 -7.75
CA PHE A 646 25.78 9.52 -8.94
C PHE A 646 26.64 9.98 -10.12
N PRO A 647 26.30 9.61 -11.37
CA PRO A 647 27.01 10.07 -12.56
C PRO A 647 26.81 11.57 -12.77
N SER A 648 27.72 12.19 -13.53
CA SER A 648 27.54 13.57 -13.95
C SER A 648 26.33 13.69 -14.89
N ARG A 649 25.52 14.75 -14.74
CA ARG A 649 24.24 14.95 -15.42
C ARG A 649 23.23 13.83 -15.12
N ALA A 650 23.13 13.34 -13.90
CA ALA A 650 22.12 12.37 -13.47
C ALA A 650 20.68 12.94 -13.50
N PHE A 651 20.45 14.05 -12.80
CA PHE A 651 19.12 14.56 -12.43
C PHE A 651 18.62 15.68 -13.34
N ASP A 652 17.31 15.74 -13.54
CA ASP A 652 16.64 16.82 -14.27
C ASP A 652 16.36 18.05 -13.36
N MET A 653 16.29 17.81 -12.04
CA MET A 653 15.97 18.82 -11.01
C MET A 653 16.71 18.53 -9.68
N ALA A 654 17.05 19.56 -8.89
CA ALA A 654 17.61 19.42 -7.55
C ALA A 654 17.04 20.47 -6.58
N GLN A 655 16.96 20.14 -5.29
CA GLN A 655 16.37 21.01 -4.26
C GLN A 655 17.21 21.08 -2.97
N CYS A 656 17.20 22.25 -2.32
CA CYS A 656 17.44 22.44 -0.89
C CYS A 656 16.24 23.15 -0.25
N SER A 657 15.67 22.60 0.82
CA SER A 657 14.62 23.24 1.62
C SER A 657 15.09 23.38 3.07
N ARG A 658 15.68 24.55 3.39
CA ARG A 658 16.42 24.82 4.65
C ARG A 658 17.44 23.73 5.04
N CYS A 659 18.11 23.15 4.05
CA CYS A 659 19.01 22.00 4.21
C CYS A 659 20.27 22.24 5.07
N LEU A 660 20.53 23.49 5.49
CA LEU A 660 21.71 23.93 6.27
C LEU A 660 23.07 23.65 5.61
N ILE A 661 23.09 23.44 4.29
CA ILE A 661 24.32 23.27 3.51
C ILE A 661 24.90 24.67 3.21
N PRO A 662 26.16 24.96 3.56
CA PRO A 662 26.78 26.26 3.31
C PRO A 662 27.28 26.34 1.86
N TRP A 663 26.36 26.60 0.91
CA TRP A 663 26.59 26.47 -0.54
C TRP A 663 27.82 27.18 -1.12
N THR A 664 28.30 28.25 -0.47
CA THR A 664 29.45 29.06 -0.91
C THR A 664 30.74 28.76 -0.12
N ALA A 665 30.74 27.76 0.77
CA ALA A 665 31.95 27.30 1.44
C ALA A 665 32.83 26.50 0.48
N ASN A 666 34.12 26.36 0.82
CA ASN A 666 35.11 25.56 0.08
C ASN A 666 35.12 25.91 -1.42
N ASP A 667 35.24 27.21 -1.70
CA ASP A 667 35.22 27.80 -3.06
C ASP A 667 34.01 27.39 -3.92
N GLY A 668 32.89 27.05 -3.27
CA GLY A 668 31.64 26.66 -3.92
C GLY A 668 31.50 25.17 -4.22
N MET A 669 32.41 24.31 -3.71
CA MET A 669 32.47 22.86 -3.93
C MET A 669 31.10 22.17 -3.85
N TYR A 670 30.26 22.53 -2.88
CA TYR A 670 28.93 21.92 -2.72
C TYR A 670 27.97 22.27 -3.85
N LEU A 671 27.99 23.52 -4.36
CA LEU A 671 27.18 23.91 -5.52
C LEU A 671 27.77 23.36 -6.84
N MET A 672 29.10 23.23 -6.92
CA MET A 672 29.78 22.55 -8.03
C MET A 672 29.41 21.06 -8.13
N GLU A 673 29.23 20.38 -6.99
CA GLU A 673 28.79 18.98 -6.98
C GLU A 673 27.31 18.84 -7.42
N VAL A 674 26.45 19.80 -7.05
CA VAL A 674 25.08 19.90 -7.61
C VAL A 674 25.12 20.18 -9.12
N ASP A 675 25.98 21.10 -9.59
CA ASP A 675 26.17 21.34 -11.03
C ASP A 675 26.63 20.09 -11.77
N ARG A 676 27.56 19.33 -11.19
CA ARG A 676 28.05 18.08 -11.76
C ARG A 676 26.92 17.09 -12.00
N VAL A 677 26.03 16.90 -11.02
CA VAL A 677 24.94 15.91 -11.13
C VAL A 677 23.67 16.45 -11.82
N LEU A 678 23.51 17.76 -11.97
CA LEU A 678 22.37 18.38 -12.66
C LEU A 678 22.57 18.46 -14.18
N ARG A 679 21.54 18.07 -14.94
CA ARG A 679 21.54 18.12 -16.42
C ARG A 679 21.55 19.56 -16.96
N PRO A 680 22.17 19.83 -18.13
CA PRO A 680 22.02 21.11 -18.82
C PRO A 680 20.54 21.40 -19.10
N GLY A 681 20.08 22.63 -18.84
CA GLY A 681 18.66 22.99 -18.89
C GLY A 681 17.84 22.58 -17.67
N GLY A 682 18.40 21.84 -16.72
CA GLY A 682 17.78 21.44 -15.46
C GLY A 682 17.70 22.56 -14.43
N TYR A 683 16.97 22.30 -13.34
CA TYR A 683 16.57 23.31 -12.35
C TYR A 683 17.15 23.03 -10.96
N TRP A 684 17.60 24.08 -10.27
CA TRP A 684 17.93 24.05 -8.84
C TRP A 684 16.98 24.96 -8.06
N ILE A 685 16.38 24.43 -7.01
CA ILE A 685 15.47 25.15 -6.12
C ILE A 685 16.15 25.34 -4.77
N LEU A 686 16.29 26.60 -4.33
CA LEU A 686 16.71 26.95 -2.98
C LEU A 686 15.52 27.58 -2.25
N SER A 687 15.15 27.02 -1.10
CA SER A 687 14.05 27.52 -0.28
C SER A 687 14.45 27.77 1.17
N GLY A 688 14.12 28.97 1.65
CA GLY A 688 14.52 29.50 2.96
C GLY A 688 15.87 30.24 2.92
N PRO A 689 16.57 30.38 4.07
CA PRO A 689 17.74 31.23 4.17
C PRO A 689 18.80 30.91 3.11
N PRO A 690 19.38 31.94 2.45
CA PRO A 690 19.18 33.36 2.69
C PRO A 690 17.96 33.99 1.97
N ILE A 691 17.29 33.28 1.05
CA ILE A 691 16.15 33.80 0.26
C ILE A 691 15.07 34.39 1.19
N ASN A 692 14.50 35.54 0.84
CA ASN A 692 13.51 36.28 1.66
C ASN A 692 14.04 36.85 2.99
N TRP A 693 15.35 37.02 3.16
CA TRP A 693 15.94 37.62 4.37
C TRP A 693 15.34 38.98 4.77
N LYS A 694 14.89 39.78 3.79
CA LYS A 694 14.24 41.09 4.01
C LYS A 694 13.05 40.98 4.97
N THR A 695 12.32 39.87 4.91
CA THR A 695 11.15 39.56 5.75
C THR A 695 11.58 38.91 7.07
N TYR A 696 12.52 37.96 7.04
CA TYR A 696 12.73 37.01 8.16
C TYR A 696 14.04 37.15 8.94
N TYR A 697 14.91 38.12 8.65
CA TYR A 697 16.21 38.28 9.34
C TYR A 697 16.10 38.29 10.87
N GLN A 698 15.05 38.92 11.43
CA GLN A 698 14.77 38.96 12.87
C GLN A 698 14.48 37.55 13.43
N THR A 699 13.59 36.81 12.77
CA THR A 699 13.19 35.44 13.14
C THR A 699 14.39 34.47 13.09
N TRP A 700 15.34 34.70 12.20
CA TRP A 700 16.55 33.87 12.07
C TRP A 700 17.73 34.36 12.91
N LYS A 701 17.58 35.48 13.65
CA LYS A 701 18.62 36.07 14.50
C LYS A 701 19.95 36.34 13.79
N ARG A 702 19.90 36.78 12.53
CA ARG A 702 21.08 37.14 11.71
C ARG A 702 20.94 38.57 11.17
N SER A 703 22.05 39.23 10.86
CA SER A 703 21.97 40.60 10.33
C SER A 703 21.49 40.60 8.87
N LYS A 704 20.98 41.75 8.43
CA LYS A 704 20.63 41.98 7.02
C LYS A 704 21.86 41.85 6.11
N ALA A 705 23.02 42.34 6.57
CA ALA A 705 24.26 42.32 5.80
C ALA A 705 24.76 40.87 5.56
N ASP A 706 24.74 40.02 6.59
CA ASP A 706 25.20 38.62 6.46
C ASP A 706 24.35 37.84 5.45
N LEU A 707 23.02 37.99 5.56
CA LEU A 707 22.08 37.28 4.70
C LEU A 707 22.07 37.81 3.27
N GLN A 708 22.21 39.13 3.08
CA GLN A 708 22.39 39.73 1.76
C GLN A 708 23.69 39.26 1.11
N ALA A 709 24.81 39.28 1.84
CA ALA A 709 26.10 38.82 1.34
C ALA A 709 26.11 37.32 1.02
N GLU A 710 25.40 36.49 1.80
CA GLU A 710 25.21 35.06 1.50
C GLU A 710 24.39 34.86 0.24
N GLN A 711 23.27 35.58 0.06
CA GLN A 711 22.47 35.50 -1.17
C GLN A 711 23.28 35.97 -2.40
N SER A 712 23.97 37.11 -2.32
CA SER A 712 24.82 37.61 -3.41
C SER A 712 25.91 36.60 -3.80
N LYS A 713 26.63 36.00 -2.84
CA LYS A 713 27.65 34.99 -3.14
C LYS A 713 27.07 33.71 -3.77
N ILE A 714 25.87 33.29 -3.39
CA ILE A 714 25.18 32.15 -4.04
C ILE A 714 24.84 32.52 -5.50
N GLU A 715 24.37 33.74 -5.75
CA GLU A 715 23.98 34.20 -7.09
C GLU A 715 25.20 34.42 -8.00
N GLU A 716 26.28 35.01 -7.50
CA GLU A 716 27.57 35.16 -8.18
C GLU A 716 28.18 33.79 -8.55
N LEU A 717 28.19 32.85 -7.60
CA LEU A 717 28.67 31.48 -7.84
C LEU A 717 27.80 30.75 -8.86
N ALA A 718 26.47 30.83 -8.75
CA ALA A 718 25.55 30.24 -9.73
C ALA A 718 25.73 30.83 -11.14
N GLU A 719 25.94 32.14 -11.27
CA GLU A 719 26.24 32.76 -12.57
C GLU A 719 27.57 32.24 -13.16
N SER A 720 28.61 32.10 -12.33
CA SER A 720 29.91 31.51 -12.75
C SER A 720 29.80 30.04 -13.18
N LEU A 721 28.84 29.30 -12.61
CA LEU A 721 28.49 27.92 -12.98
C LEU A 721 27.55 27.86 -14.21
N CYS A 722 27.38 28.97 -14.92
CA CYS A 722 26.54 29.10 -16.11
C CYS A 722 25.04 28.97 -15.83
N TRP A 723 24.56 29.31 -14.63
CA TRP A 723 23.13 29.28 -14.31
C TRP A 723 22.48 30.66 -14.53
N GLU A 724 21.16 30.70 -14.43
CA GLU A 724 20.33 31.90 -14.48
C GLU A 724 19.20 31.80 -13.45
N LYS A 725 19.01 32.84 -12.62
CA LYS A 725 17.86 32.92 -11.69
C LYS A 725 16.60 33.20 -12.51
N LYS A 726 15.66 32.26 -12.51
CA LYS A 726 14.38 32.34 -13.25
C LYS A 726 13.21 32.85 -12.41
N TYR A 727 13.29 32.70 -11.10
CA TYR A 727 12.20 33.03 -10.18
C TYR A 727 12.76 33.35 -8.80
N GLU A 728 12.17 34.35 -8.15
CA GLU A 728 12.32 34.62 -6.72
C GLU A 728 10.98 35.18 -6.22
N LYS A 729 10.32 34.46 -5.31
CA LYS A 729 9.03 34.87 -4.73
C LYS A 729 8.84 34.19 -3.38
N GLY A 730 8.49 34.99 -2.37
CA GLY A 730 8.42 34.48 -0.99
C GLY A 730 9.74 33.82 -0.61
N ASP A 731 9.66 32.63 0.00
CA ASP A 731 10.83 31.89 0.47
C ASP A 731 11.54 31.07 -0.63
N ILE A 732 11.11 31.15 -1.90
CA ILE A 732 11.57 30.27 -3.00
C ILE A 732 12.39 31.07 -4.02
N ALA A 733 13.59 30.57 -4.35
CA ALA A 733 14.35 30.95 -5.54
C ALA A 733 14.57 29.73 -6.45
N ILE A 734 14.39 29.91 -7.77
CA ILE A 734 14.60 28.87 -8.78
C ILE A 734 15.67 29.35 -9.76
N PHE A 735 16.73 28.56 -9.87
CA PHE A 735 17.81 28.72 -10.83
C PHE A 735 17.71 27.66 -11.92
N ARG A 736 18.18 27.98 -13.13
CA ARG A 736 18.25 27.04 -14.24
C ARG A 736 19.66 27.00 -14.82
N LYS A 737 20.21 25.81 -15.03
CA LYS A 737 21.49 25.61 -15.72
C LYS A 737 21.32 25.89 -17.21
N LYS A 738 22.18 26.71 -17.82
CA LYS A 738 22.12 27.00 -19.27
C LYS A 738 22.30 25.70 -20.08
N VAL A 739 21.59 25.60 -21.21
CA VAL A 739 21.56 24.37 -22.05
C VAL A 739 22.85 24.20 -22.86
N ASN A 740 23.42 25.32 -23.31
CA ASN A 740 24.61 25.39 -24.18
C ASN A 740 25.70 26.21 -23.47
N GLU A 741 26.94 25.73 -23.48
CA GLU A 741 28.03 26.31 -22.67
C GLU A 741 28.74 27.50 -23.34
N LYS A 742 28.47 27.76 -24.63
CA LYS A 742 29.28 28.64 -25.52
C LYS A 742 29.47 30.09 -25.07
N ASN A 743 28.60 30.61 -24.20
CA ASN A 743 28.65 31.99 -23.70
C ASN A 743 28.94 32.06 -22.18
N CYS A 744 29.59 31.05 -21.61
CA CYS A 744 29.92 31.01 -20.18
C CYS A 744 31.43 31.16 -19.93
N PRO A 745 31.88 32.25 -19.28
CA PRO A 745 33.29 32.45 -18.94
C PRO A 745 33.69 31.64 -17.69
N ARG A 746 33.74 30.31 -17.80
CA ARG A 746 34.22 29.44 -16.72
C ARG A 746 35.67 29.76 -16.37
N LYS A 747 35.91 30.28 -15.17
CA LYS A 747 37.26 30.33 -14.59
C LYS A 747 37.65 28.91 -14.12
N SER A 748 38.48 28.25 -14.93
CA SER A 748 39.27 27.04 -14.62
C SER A 748 38.55 25.82 -14.00
N ALA A 749 38.21 24.84 -14.85
CA ALA A 749 38.40 23.40 -14.56
C ALA A 749 38.34 22.60 -15.87
N SER A 750 39.15 21.54 -16.02
CA SER A 750 39.19 20.70 -17.22
C SER A 750 38.01 19.73 -17.29
N VAL A 751 36.99 20.10 -18.09
CA VAL A 751 35.87 19.23 -18.47
C VAL A 751 35.70 19.29 -19.99
N CYS A 752 35.51 18.13 -20.64
CA CYS A 752 35.69 17.99 -22.09
C CYS A 752 34.69 18.83 -22.93
N GLU A 753 35.22 19.63 -23.85
CA GLU A 753 34.43 20.48 -24.76
C GLU A 753 33.62 19.67 -25.80
N SER A 754 32.34 20.00 -25.99
CA SER A 754 31.56 19.53 -27.15
C SER A 754 31.40 20.64 -28.21
N LYS A 755 32.13 20.55 -29.32
CA LYS A 755 32.32 21.65 -30.30
C LYS A 755 31.19 21.86 -31.33
N VAL A 756 29.94 21.53 -31.01
CA VAL A 756 28.80 21.60 -31.97
C VAL A 756 27.86 22.78 -31.62
N PRO A 757 27.37 23.58 -32.58
CA PRO A 757 26.26 24.53 -32.34
C PRO A 757 24.92 23.79 -32.17
N ASN A 758 24.07 24.29 -31.27
CA ASN A 758 22.68 23.85 -31.06
C ASN A 758 22.45 22.43 -30.47
N GLU A 759 23.49 21.66 -30.16
CA GLU A 759 23.34 20.42 -29.36
C GLU A 759 23.32 20.68 -27.84
N VAL A 760 22.38 20.04 -27.14
CA VAL A 760 22.39 19.92 -25.67
C VAL A 760 23.64 19.17 -25.24
N ALA A 761 24.37 19.65 -24.22
CA ALA A 761 25.67 19.09 -23.80
C ALA A 761 25.57 17.67 -23.21
N GLY A 762 25.60 16.66 -24.10
CA GLY A 762 25.41 15.23 -23.82
C GLY A 762 24.48 14.53 -24.82
N GLY A 763 23.63 15.29 -25.50
CA GLY A 763 22.52 14.81 -26.32
C GLY A 763 21.17 15.20 -25.72
N GLY A 764 20.16 15.37 -26.57
CA GLY A 764 18.78 15.60 -26.14
C GLY A 764 18.12 14.30 -25.69
N LEU A 765 17.33 14.35 -24.62
CA LEU A 765 16.54 13.23 -24.13
C LEU A 765 15.07 13.37 -24.53
N LYS A 766 14.43 12.23 -24.78
CA LYS A 766 12.96 12.18 -24.86
C LYS A 766 12.33 12.50 -23.51
N LYS A 767 11.05 12.88 -23.51
CA LYS A 767 10.25 13.00 -22.29
C LYS A 767 9.85 11.61 -21.77
N PHE A 768 9.62 11.49 -20.47
CA PHE A 768 9.06 10.28 -19.86
C PHE A 768 7.56 10.17 -20.23
N PRO A 769 7.02 8.98 -20.56
CA PRO A 769 7.60 7.64 -20.42
C PRO A 769 8.46 7.15 -21.60
N GLU A 770 8.44 7.79 -22.78
CA GLU A 770 9.22 7.32 -23.95
C GLU A 770 10.72 7.15 -23.65
N ARG A 771 11.27 8.04 -22.82
CA ARG A 771 12.63 8.03 -22.29
C ARG A 771 13.05 6.68 -21.68
N LEU A 772 12.12 5.89 -21.14
CA LEU A 772 12.41 4.63 -20.45
C LEU A 772 12.90 3.52 -21.40
N TYR A 773 12.48 3.56 -22.67
CA TYR A 773 12.79 2.53 -23.67
C TYR A 773 13.54 3.07 -24.89
N ALA A 774 13.61 4.39 -25.10
CA ALA A 774 14.44 4.95 -26.15
C ALA A 774 15.93 4.73 -25.88
N VAL A 775 16.69 4.36 -26.92
CA VAL A 775 18.16 4.20 -26.85
C VAL A 775 18.81 5.47 -26.30
N PRO A 776 19.50 5.40 -25.14
CA PRO A 776 20.11 6.57 -24.50
C PRO A 776 21.21 7.24 -25.34
N PRO A 777 21.31 8.58 -25.37
CA PRO A 777 22.32 9.32 -26.11
C PRO A 777 23.76 8.84 -25.89
N GLN A 778 24.14 8.42 -24.67
CA GLN A 778 25.49 7.90 -24.44
C GLN A 778 25.77 6.56 -25.15
N ILE A 779 24.75 5.72 -25.38
CA ILE A 779 24.87 4.48 -26.18
C ILE A 779 24.86 4.83 -27.66
N ALA A 780 23.94 5.71 -28.10
CA ALA A 780 23.85 6.14 -29.50
C ALA A 780 25.11 6.88 -30.01
N LYS A 781 25.89 7.48 -29.10
CA LYS A 781 27.19 8.11 -29.39
C LYS A 781 28.41 7.22 -29.13
N GLY A 782 28.21 5.93 -28.82
CA GLY A 782 29.32 4.97 -28.60
C GLY A 782 30.16 5.23 -27.35
N LEU A 783 29.64 5.96 -26.36
CA LEU A 783 30.36 6.37 -25.15
C LEU A 783 30.30 5.31 -24.02
N VAL A 784 29.73 4.13 -24.28
CA VAL A 784 29.61 3.03 -23.32
C VAL A 784 30.28 1.79 -23.92
N GLU A 785 31.40 1.40 -23.33
CA GLU A 785 32.30 0.40 -23.91
C GLU A 785 31.63 -0.98 -24.05
N GLY A 786 31.49 -1.46 -25.28
CA GLY A 786 30.87 -2.74 -25.59
C GLY A 786 29.37 -2.79 -25.30
N VAL A 787 28.65 -1.66 -25.45
CA VAL A 787 27.18 -1.60 -25.44
C VAL A 787 26.70 -0.86 -26.69
N THR A 788 25.95 -1.56 -27.55
CA THR A 788 25.33 -1.02 -28.77
C THR A 788 23.84 -0.77 -28.56
N ALA A 789 23.21 -0.05 -29.50
CA ALA A 789 21.75 0.11 -29.54
C ALA A 789 21.01 -1.25 -29.62
N GLU A 790 21.59 -2.22 -30.32
CA GLU A 790 21.04 -3.57 -30.48
C GLU A 790 21.10 -4.33 -29.15
N SER A 791 22.26 -4.38 -28.51
CA SER A 791 22.43 -5.06 -27.20
C SER A 791 21.59 -4.43 -26.08
N PHE A 792 21.29 -3.13 -26.17
CA PHE A 792 20.35 -2.44 -25.27
C PHE A 792 18.90 -2.92 -25.47
N GLU A 793 18.47 -3.15 -26.71
CA GLU A 793 17.13 -3.70 -26.98
C GLU A 793 17.04 -5.21 -26.72
N GLU A 794 18.16 -5.93 -26.78
CA GLU A 794 18.26 -7.31 -26.31
C GLU A 794 18.15 -7.40 -24.78
N ASP A 795 18.84 -6.54 -24.02
CA ASP A 795 18.65 -6.40 -22.56
C ASP A 795 17.19 -6.09 -22.23
N ASN A 796 16.54 -5.17 -22.96
CA ASN A 796 15.12 -4.85 -22.79
C ASN A 796 14.20 -6.07 -23.03
N LYS A 797 14.48 -6.90 -24.03
CA LYS A 797 13.70 -8.13 -24.32
C LYS A 797 13.95 -9.19 -23.23
N LEU A 798 15.22 -9.42 -22.88
CA LEU A 798 15.67 -10.43 -21.92
C LEU A 798 15.15 -10.14 -20.51
N LEU A 799 15.27 -8.92 -20.02
CA LEU A 799 14.79 -8.55 -18.69
C LEU A 799 13.26 -8.55 -18.61
N ARG A 800 12.55 -8.24 -19.70
CA ARG A 800 11.08 -8.46 -19.77
C ARG A 800 10.73 -9.94 -19.65
N LYS A 801 11.45 -10.84 -20.33
CA LYS A 801 11.28 -12.30 -20.23
C LYS A 801 11.52 -12.79 -18.79
N HIS A 802 12.64 -12.40 -18.18
CA HIS A 802 12.99 -12.73 -16.79
C HIS A 802 11.91 -12.23 -15.80
N VAL A 803 11.46 -10.98 -15.91
CA VAL A 803 10.42 -10.42 -15.02
C VAL A 803 9.06 -11.12 -15.20
N LEU A 804 8.74 -11.62 -16.41
CA LEU A 804 7.55 -12.47 -16.63
C LEU A 804 7.71 -13.87 -16.01
N ALA A 805 8.91 -14.45 -16.02
CA ALA A 805 9.20 -15.68 -15.27
C ALA A 805 9.05 -15.46 -13.75
N TYR A 806 9.69 -14.40 -13.21
CA TYR A 806 9.60 -14.07 -11.78
C TYR A 806 8.15 -13.81 -11.33
N LYS A 807 7.30 -13.17 -12.16
CA LYS A 807 5.87 -12.96 -11.86
C LYS A 807 5.04 -14.25 -11.86
N ARG A 808 5.45 -15.29 -12.61
CA ARG A 808 4.81 -16.62 -12.56
C ARG A 808 5.12 -17.34 -11.25
N ILE A 809 6.39 -17.30 -10.83
CA ILE A 809 6.87 -17.89 -9.56
C ILE A 809 6.30 -17.12 -8.36
N ASN A 810 6.48 -15.79 -8.33
CA ASN A 810 6.05 -14.90 -7.26
C ASN A 810 4.99 -13.91 -7.76
N LYS A 811 3.72 -14.29 -7.59
CA LYS A 811 2.53 -13.54 -8.01
C LYS A 811 2.32 -12.21 -7.23
N LEU A 812 3.19 -11.86 -6.25
CA LEU A 812 3.16 -10.57 -5.56
C LEU A 812 3.95 -9.47 -6.30
N ILE A 813 4.80 -9.82 -7.29
CA ILE A 813 5.58 -8.85 -8.07
C ILE A 813 4.65 -8.00 -8.96
N GLY A 814 4.58 -6.69 -8.68
CA GLY A 814 3.63 -5.75 -9.32
C GLY A 814 2.32 -5.53 -8.55
N THR A 815 2.17 -6.16 -7.37
CA THR A 815 1.18 -5.75 -6.35
C THR A 815 1.73 -4.58 -5.52
N THR A 816 0.99 -4.15 -4.49
CA THR A 816 1.45 -3.16 -3.52
C THR A 816 2.25 -3.74 -2.33
N ARG A 817 2.52 -5.07 -2.29
CA ARG A 817 3.33 -5.69 -1.20
C ARG A 817 4.82 -5.38 -1.31
N TYR A 818 5.36 -5.26 -2.52
CA TYR A 818 6.75 -4.85 -2.74
C TYR A 818 6.76 -3.38 -3.18
N ARG A 819 7.18 -2.48 -2.29
CA ARG A 819 7.20 -1.03 -2.54
C ARG A 819 8.62 -0.55 -2.77
N ASN A 820 9.51 -0.86 -1.83
CA ASN A 820 10.94 -0.57 -1.89
C ASN A 820 11.63 -1.78 -2.52
N ILE A 821 12.05 -1.64 -3.77
CA ILE A 821 12.71 -2.71 -4.52
C ILE A 821 14.17 -2.32 -4.77
N MET A 822 15.07 -3.29 -4.76
CA MET A 822 16.47 -3.11 -5.11
C MET A 822 16.86 -4.06 -6.23
N ASP A 823 17.67 -3.58 -7.16
CA ASP A 823 18.40 -4.42 -8.12
C ASP A 823 19.90 -4.22 -7.88
N MET A 824 20.57 -5.27 -7.40
CA MET A 824 21.96 -5.19 -6.93
C MET A 824 22.99 -5.12 -8.06
N ASN A 825 22.59 -5.47 -9.29
CA ASN A 825 23.44 -5.47 -10.48
C ASN A 825 22.62 -5.02 -11.70
N ALA A 826 22.16 -3.77 -11.65
CA ALA A 826 21.12 -3.27 -12.56
C ALA A 826 21.55 -3.10 -14.03
N ARG A 827 22.87 -3.13 -14.33
CA ARG A 827 23.45 -2.97 -15.67
C ARG A 827 22.85 -1.77 -16.42
N LEU A 828 21.99 -2.00 -17.41
CA LEU A 828 21.37 -0.95 -18.24
C LEU A 828 20.00 -0.49 -17.71
N GLY A 829 19.58 -0.93 -16.52
CA GLY A 829 18.29 -0.62 -15.89
C GLY A 829 17.12 -1.46 -16.41
N GLY A 830 17.38 -2.53 -17.16
CA GLY A 830 16.35 -3.33 -17.84
C GLY A 830 15.32 -3.97 -16.91
N PHE A 831 15.73 -4.43 -15.72
CA PHE A 831 14.83 -4.98 -14.70
C PHE A 831 13.79 -3.94 -14.23
N ALA A 832 14.25 -2.75 -13.84
CA ALA A 832 13.37 -1.66 -13.44
C ALA A 832 12.47 -1.19 -14.59
N ALA A 833 13.00 -1.10 -15.81
CA ALA A 833 12.21 -0.76 -17.00
C ALA A 833 11.15 -1.83 -17.37
N ALA A 834 11.36 -3.10 -17.00
CA ALA A 834 10.37 -4.18 -17.14
C ALA A 834 9.37 -4.27 -15.97
N LEU A 835 9.62 -3.54 -14.87
CA LEU A 835 8.81 -3.55 -13.66
C LEU A 835 8.08 -2.21 -13.38
N GLU A 836 8.44 -1.13 -14.09
CA GLU A 836 7.93 0.24 -13.93
C GLU A 836 6.43 0.30 -13.60
N SER A 837 6.12 0.89 -12.44
CA SER A 837 4.76 0.97 -11.91
C SER A 837 4.66 2.07 -10.87
N PRO A 838 3.55 2.85 -10.80
CA PRO A 838 3.35 3.82 -9.71
C PRO A 838 3.26 3.17 -8.31
N LYS A 839 3.10 1.85 -8.23
CA LYS A 839 3.02 1.07 -6.99
C LYS A 839 4.37 0.90 -6.29
N SER A 840 5.47 0.83 -7.03
CA SER A 840 6.81 0.44 -6.55
C SER A 840 7.90 1.36 -7.10
N TRP A 841 9.07 1.38 -6.49
CA TRP A 841 10.27 2.02 -7.06
C TRP A 841 11.48 1.11 -6.89
N VAL A 842 12.47 1.22 -7.80
CA VAL A 842 13.68 0.39 -7.81
C VAL A 842 14.91 1.25 -7.52
N MET A 843 15.68 0.89 -6.50
CA MET A 843 17.07 1.31 -6.33
C MET A 843 17.92 0.49 -7.31
N ASN A 844 18.34 1.10 -8.41
CA ASN A 844 19.20 0.46 -9.39
C ASN A 844 20.67 0.61 -8.97
N VAL A 845 21.29 -0.45 -8.46
CA VAL A 845 22.71 -0.41 -8.07
C VAL A 845 23.59 -0.84 -9.23
N VAL A 846 24.64 -0.07 -9.50
CA VAL A 846 25.72 -0.44 -10.41
C VAL A 846 26.98 -0.68 -9.58
N PRO A 847 27.44 -1.93 -9.42
CA PRO A 847 28.64 -2.24 -8.66
C PRO A 847 29.87 -1.46 -9.15
N THR A 848 30.71 -1.01 -8.23
CA THR A 848 32.00 -0.34 -8.50
C THR A 848 32.93 -1.15 -9.40
N ILE A 849 32.89 -2.48 -9.27
CA ILE A 849 33.67 -3.43 -10.07
C ILE A 849 33.03 -3.81 -11.43
N ALA A 850 31.84 -3.29 -11.75
CA ALA A 850 31.14 -3.54 -13.01
C ALA A 850 31.39 -2.42 -14.04
N LYS A 851 31.00 -2.67 -15.30
CA LYS A 851 31.04 -1.63 -16.36
C LYS A 851 30.21 -0.42 -15.96
N ASN A 852 30.80 0.78 -16.07
CA ASN A 852 30.15 2.04 -15.73
C ASN A 852 28.93 2.31 -16.63
N THR A 853 27.75 2.00 -16.10
CA THR A 853 26.48 2.00 -16.83
C THR A 853 25.39 2.84 -16.16
N LEU A 854 25.63 3.38 -14.96
CA LEU A 854 24.64 4.16 -14.20
C LEU A 854 24.18 5.44 -14.92
N GLY A 855 25.03 6.02 -15.79
CA GLY A 855 24.62 7.11 -16.69
C GLY A 855 23.42 6.72 -17.58
N VAL A 856 23.45 5.50 -18.14
CA VAL A 856 22.38 4.93 -18.97
C VAL A 856 21.07 4.89 -18.18
N ILE A 857 21.12 4.40 -16.94
CA ILE A 857 19.96 4.28 -16.05
C ILE A 857 19.31 5.65 -15.80
N TYR A 858 20.12 6.68 -15.52
CA TYR A 858 19.62 8.04 -15.37
C TYR A 858 19.14 8.66 -16.69
N GLU A 859 19.76 8.35 -17.83
CA GLU A 859 19.27 8.77 -19.15
C GLU A 859 17.91 8.13 -19.49
N ARG A 860 17.62 6.92 -19.00
CA ARG A 860 16.27 6.30 -19.08
C ARG A 860 15.22 6.95 -18.17
N GLY A 861 15.62 7.82 -17.24
CA GLY A 861 14.70 8.42 -16.25
C GLY A 861 14.40 7.50 -15.05
N LEU A 862 15.35 6.62 -14.71
CA LEU A 862 15.35 5.81 -13.50
C LEU A 862 16.32 6.41 -12.46
N VAL A 863 16.23 5.96 -11.20
CA VAL A 863 17.15 6.36 -10.12
C VAL A 863 18.04 5.18 -9.70
N GLY A 864 19.27 5.48 -9.29
CA GLY A 864 20.26 4.45 -8.96
C GLY A 864 21.53 5.02 -8.33
N ILE A 865 22.49 4.15 -8.00
CA ILE A 865 23.66 4.50 -7.19
C ILE A 865 24.86 3.60 -7.53
N TYR A 866 26.08 4.14 -7.45
CA TYR A 866 27.30 3.32 -7.39
C TYR A 866 27.53 2.82 -5.97
N HIS A 867 27.86 1.54 -5.82
CA HIS A 867 28.16 0.95 -4.50
C HIS A 867 29.09 -0.25 -4.65
N ASP A 868 29.80 -0.61 -3.59
CA ASP A 868 30.61 -1.81 -3.52
C ASP A 868 30.03 -2.77 -2.48
N TRP A 869 29.57 -3.95 -2.91
CA TRP A 869 28.92 -4.93 -2.04
C TRP A 869 29.86 -5.61 -1.02
N CYS A 870 31.17 -5.35 -1.10
CA CYS A 870 32.11 -5.72 -0.03
C CYS A 870 31.98 -4.85 1.23
N GLU A 871 31.20 -3.77 1.18
CA GLU A 871 30.87 -2.88 2.29
C GLU A 871 29.35 -2.81 2.52
N GLY A 872 28.89 -2.51 3.74
CA GLY A 872 27.44 -2.37 4.01
C GLY A 872 26.82 -1.09 3.42
N PHE A 873 25.69 -1.19 2.73
CA PHE A 873 25.00 -0.10 2.00
C PHE A 873 24.58 1.04 2.93
N SER A 874 24.64 2.30 2.44
CA SER A 874 24.26 3.52 3.20
C SER A 874 22.73 3.67 3.38
N THR A 875 22.12 2.71 4.07
CA THR A 875 20.69 2.67 4.41
C THR A 875 20.47 2.02 5.78
N TYR A 876 19.28 2.22 6.35
CA TYR A 876 18.85 1.58 7.60
C TYR A 876 18.53 0.08 7.38
N PRO A 877 18.63 -0.76 8.43
CA PRO A 877 18.11 -2.12 8.36
C PRO A 877 16.62 -2.16 7.98
N ARG A 878 16.17 -3.26 7.35
CA ARG A 878 14.76 -3.50 6.99
C ARG A 878 14.19 -2.42 6.05
N THR A 879 14.98 -1.97 5.07
CA THR A 879 14.59 -0.98 4.06
C THR A 879 13.78 -1.59 2.92
N TYR A 880 14.21 -2.71 2.35
CA TYR A 880 13.70 -3.23 1.08
C TYR A 880 12.72 -4.39 1.28
N ASP A 881 11.65 -4.42 0.48
CA ASP A 881 10.66 -5.50 0.46
C ASP A 881 11.06 -6.61 -0.53
N PHE A 882 11.80 -6.27 -1.58
CA PHE A 882 12.25 -7.19 -2.62
C PHE A 882 13.66 -6.84 -3.10
N ILE A 883 14.52 -7.84 -3.28
CA ILE A 883 15.87 -7.67 -3.83
C ILE A 883 16.05 -8.61 -5.04
N HIS A 884 16.48 -8.04 -6.18
CA HIS A 884 16.94 -8.77 -7.36
C HIS A 884 18.47 -8.83 -7.36
N ALA A 885 19.01 -10.03 -7.57
CA ALA A 885 20.45 -10.29 -7.57
C ALA A 885 20.84 -11.21 -8.75
N LYS A 886 20.90 -10.65 -9.97
CA LYS A 886 21.39 -11.38 -11.16
C LYS A 886 22.93 -11.26 -11.30
N GLY A 887 23.62 -12.39 -11.28
CA GLY A 887 25.08 -12.48 -11.49
C GLY A 887 25.90 -11.72 -10.46
N VAL A 888 25.37 -11.51 -9.24
CA VAL A 888 26.04 -10.71 -8.20
C VAL A 888 27.21 -11.49 -7.63
N PHE A 889 27.04 -12.78 -7.34
CA PHE A 889 28.06 -13.57 -6.68
C PHE A 889 29.13 -14.04 -7.66
N SER A 890 28.78 -14.30 -8.93
CA SER A 890 29.79 -14.49 -9.98
C SER A 890 30.61 -13.21 -10.23
N LEU A 891 30.00 -12.03 -10.18
CA LEU A 891 30.72 -10.74 -10.31
C LEU A 891 31.68 -10.48 -9.13
N TYR A 892 31.27 -10.85 -7.91
CA TYR A 892 32.04 -10.68 -6.68
C TYR A 892 32.93 -11.88 -6.32
N GLN A 893 32.99 -12.90 -7.18
CA GLN A 893 33.80 -14.09 -6.95
C GLN A 893 35.28 -13.71 -6.78
N ASN A 894 35.88 -14.17 -5.67
CA ASN A 894 37.25 -13.86 -5.28
C ASN A 894 37.53 -12.35 -5.07
N LYS A 895 36.50 -11.53 -4.77
CA LYS A 895 36.65 -10.11 -4.40
C LYS A 895 36.42 -9.86 -2.91
N CYS A 896 35.38 -10.47 -2.35
CA CYS A 896 35.12 -10.51 -0.91
C CYS A 896 34.25 -11.73 -0.58
N ASN A 897 33.95 -11.91 0.71
CA ASN A 897 33.24 -13.08 1.19
C ASN A 897 31.75 -13.06 0.79
N LEU A 898 31.24 -14.22 0.33
CA LEU A 898 29.83 -14.41 0.00
C LEU A 898 28.93 -14.21 1.23
N GLU A 899 29.44 -14.55 2.41
CA GLU A 899 28.75 -14.38 3.69
C GLU A 899 28.43 -12.91 3.99
N ASP A 900 29.37 -12.00 3.75
CA ASP A 900 29.23 -10.57 4.05
C ASP A 900 28.14 -9.93 3.20
N ILE A 901 28.12 -10.26 1.90
CA ILE A 901 27.09 -9.82 0.97
C ILE A 901 25.72 -10.34 1.43
N LEU A 902 25.64 -11.60 1.85
CA LEU A 902 24.40 -12.20 2.37
C LEU A 902 23.94 -11.58 3.70
N LEU A 903 24.86 -11.27 4.61
CA LEU A 903 24.57 -10.58 5.87
C LEU A 903 24.09 -9.14 5.65
N GLU A 904 24.69 -8.41 4.71
CA GLU A 904 24.23 -7.09 4.30
C GLU A 904 22.84 -7.15 3.66
N MET A 905 22.59 -8.15 2.80
CA MET A 905 21.26 -8.41 2.25
C MET A 905 20.24 -8.71 3.35
N ASP A 906 20.57 -9.55 4.34
CA ASP A 906 19.70 -9.81 5.48
C ASP A 906 19.42 -8.54 6.28
N ARG A 907 20.43 -7.71 6.53
CA ARG A 907 20.29 -6.44 7.25
C ARG A 907 19.29 -5.52 6.53
N ILE A 908 19.43 -5.30 5.23
CA ILE A 908 18.61 -4.33 4.49
C ILE A 908 17.23 -4.89 4.06
N LEU A 909 17.06 -6.22 4.03
CA LEU A 909 15.80 -6.89 3.71
C LEU A 909 14.83 -6.85 4.91
N ARG A 910 13.55 -6.58 4.63
CA ARG A 910 12.46 -6.62 5.62
C ARG A 910 12.09 -8.05 6.02
N PRO A 911 11.47 -8.25 7.20
CA PRO A 911 10.66 -9.45 7.47
C PRO A 911 9.63 -9.70 6.36
N GLU A 912 9.46 -10.97 6.00
CA GLU A 912 8.78 -11.48 4.80
C GLU A 912 9.22 -10.81 3.47
N GLY A 913 10.37 -10.14 3.46
CA GLY A 913 11.00 -9.67 2.25
C GLY A 913 11.49 -10.84 1.41
N THR A 914 11.48 -10.68 0.09
CA THR A 914 11.87 -11.74 -0.85
C THR A 914 13.13 -11.37 -1.63
N VAL A 915 14.04 -12.30 -1.79
CA VAL A 915 15.16 -12.22 -2.74
C VAL A 915 14.88 -13.14 -3.93
N ILE A 916 15.21 -12.67 -5.13
CA ILE A 916 15.44 -13.56 -6.27
C ILE A 916 16.91 -13.43 -6.69
N PHE A 917 17.67 -14.49 -6.42
CA PHE A 917 19.01 -14.69 -6.95
C PHE A 917 18.89 -15.38 -8.32
N ARG A 918 19.73 -14.95 -9.26
CA ARG A 918 19.86 -15.59 -10.57
C ARG A 918 21.33 -15.64 -10.96
N ASP A 919 21.94 -16.82 -10.91
CA ASP A 919 23.37 -17.01 -11.08
C ASP A 919 23.63 -18.46 -11.50
N GLU A 920 24.89 -18.81 -11.79
CA GLU A 920 25.26 -20.19 -12.15
C GLU A 920 24.95 -21.18 -11.02
N VAL A 921 24.54 -22.41 -11.37
CA VAL A 921 24.10 -23.43 -10.39
C VAL A 921 25.11 -23.68 -9.26
N ASP A 922 26.41 -23.76 -9.56
CA ASP A 922 27.49 -23.97 -8.57
C ASP A 922 27.66 -22.79 -7.60
N VAL A 923 27.29 -21.58 -8.04
CA VAL A 923 27.31 -20.37 -7.23
C VAL A 923 26.06 -20.34 -6.36
N LEU A 924 24.88 -20.64 -6.93
CA LEU A 924 23.63 -20.70 -6.18
C LEU A 924 23.58 -21.87 -5.16
N ASN A 925 24.29 -22.97 -5.39
CA ASN A 925 24.46 -24.05 -4.40
C ASN A 925 25.26 -23.56 -3.17
N LYS A 926 26.33 -22.78 -3.38
CA LYS A 926 27.09 -22.15 -2.28
C LYS A 926 26.22 -21.13 -1.52
N VAL A 927 25.41 -20.35 -2.24
CA VAL A 927 24.45 -19.42 -1.64
C VAL A 927 23.36 -20.16 -0.85
N LYS A 928 22.74 -21.23 -1.39
CA LYS A 928 21.74 -22.07 -0.68
C LYS A 928 22.34 -22.64 0.60
N LYS A 929 23.61 -23.08 0.59
CA LYS A 929 24.31 -23.60 1.78
C LYS A 929 24.53 -22.55 2.88
N ILE A 930 24.85 -21.31 2.54
CA ILE A 930 24.98 -20.22 3.54
C ILE A 930 23.58 -19.80 4.02
N ALA A 931 22.64 -19.61 3.09
CA ALA A 931 21.26 -19.21 3.37
C ALA A 931 20.53 -20.21 4.30
N GLY A 932 20.76 -21.51 4.18
CA GLY A 932 20.23 -22.54 5.08
C GLY A 932 20.77 -22.48 6.52
N GLY A 933 21.81 -21.68 6.78
CA GLY A 933 22.25 -21.31 8.14
C GLY A 933 21.61 -20.01 8.66
N MET A 934 20.94 -19.26 7.79
CA MET A 934 20.21 -18.02 8.08
C MET A 934 18.74 -18.34 8.34
N LYS A 935 17.95 -17.35 8.82
CA LYS A 935 16.51 -17.51 9.08
C LYS A 935 15.67 -17.24 7.83
N TRP A 936 15.98 -17.99 6.78
CA TRP A 936 15.58 -17.74 5.40
C TRP A 936 14.99 -19.03 4.79
N ASP A 937 13.76 -18.96 4.28
CA ASP A 937 13.12 -20.06 3.55
C ASP A 937 13.57 -20.04 2.09
N THR A 938 14.21 -21.10 1.59
CA THR A 938 14.84 -21.13 0.25
C THR A 938 14.16 -22.14 -0.69
N LYS A 939 13.91 -21.78 -1.95
CA LYS A 939 13.45 -22.70 -3.00
C LYS A 939 14.22 -22.48 -4.31
N MET A 940 14.84 -23.55 -4.84
CA MET A 940 15.60 -23.51 -6.10
C MET A 940 14.73 -23.99 -7.26
N MET A 941 14.76 -23.24 -8.36
CA MET A 941 13.92 -23.39 -9.55
C MET A 941 14.77 -23.29 -10.82
N ASP A 942 14.28 -23.90 -11.90
CA ASP A 942 14.93 -23.85 -13.22
C ASP A 942 14.85 -22.49 -13.92
N HIS A 943 15.70 -22.32 -14.93
CA HIS A 943 15.59 -21.26 -15.91
C HIS A 943 14.25 -21.38 -16.67
N GLU A 944 13.66 -20.25 -17.09
CA GLU A 944 12.40 -20.27 -17.85
C GLU A 944 12.49 -20.86 -19.28
N ASP A 945 13.67 -21.36 -19.67
CA ASP A 945 13.94 -22.06 -20.94
C ASP A 945 14.24 -23.57 -20.74
N GLY A 946 14.16 -24.08 -19.51
CA GLY A 946 14.25 -25.51 -19.20
C GLY A 946 15.45 -25.93 -18.34
N PRO A 947 15.48 -27.21 -17.92
CA PRO A 947 16.40 -27.70 -16.89
C PRO A 947 17.87 -27.81 -17.32
N LEU A 948 18.15 -27.79 -18.63
CA LEU A 948 19.51 -27.91 -19.16
C LEU A 948 20.30 -26.59 -19.15
N VAL A 949 19.67 -25.45 -18.80
CA VAL A 949 20.36 -24.16 -18.68
C VAL A 949 21.11 -24.09 -17.33
N PRO A 950 22.42 -23.77 -17.31
CA PRO A 950 23.22 -23.69 -16.07
C PRO A 950 22.85 -22.54 -15.11
N GLU A 951 22.41 -21.39 -15.64
CA GLU A 951 21.87 -20.29 -14.82
C GLU A 951 20.53 -20.72 -14.19
N LYS A 952 20.47 -20.78 -12.85
CA LYS A 952 19.25 -21.17 -12.09
C LYS A 952 18.63 -19.96 -11.39
N ILE A 953 17.44 -20.17 -10.81
CA ILE A 953 16.72 -19.16 -10.03
C ILE A 953 16.59 -19.68 -8.59
N LEU A 954 17.20 -19.00 -7.62
CA LEU A 954 17.04 -19.29 -6.20
C LEU A 954 16.17 -18.19 -5.58
N VAL A 955 14.94 -18.55 -5.19
CA VAL A 955 14.01 -17.66 -4.49
C VAL A 955 14.17 -17.86 -2.99
N VAL A 956 14.22 -16.77 -2.24
CA VAL A 956 14.36 -16.81 -0.77
C VAL A 956 13.41 -15.84 -0.10
N VAL A 957 12.78 -16.25 1.00
CA VAL A 957 11.93 -15.39 1.85
C VAL A 957 12.55 -15.29 3.25
N LYS A 958 12.72 -14.07 3.77
CA LYS A 958 13.21 -13.84 5.13
C LYS A 958 12.09 -14.03 6.15
N GLN A 959 12.27 -14.95 7.09
CA GLN A 959 11.32 -15.19 8.18
C GLN A 959 11.20 -13.97 9.11
N TYR A 960 10.06 -13.78 9.77
CA TYR A 960 9.95 -12.82 10.88
C TYR A 960 10.52 -13.43 12.17
N TRP A 961 11.40 -12.70 12.83
CA TRP A 961 11.96 -13.07 14.13
C TRP A 961 12.50 -11.84 14.85
N VAL A 962 12.65 -11.93 16.17
CA VAL A 962 13.16 -10.85 17.03
C VAL A 962 14.38 -11.32 17.83
N GLY A 963 15.23 -10.38 18.25
CA GLY A 963 16.35 -10.66 19.14
C GLY A 963 15.86 -11.06 20.54
N GLY A 964 16.48 -12.08 21.12
CA GLY A 964 16.21 -12.46 22.51
C GLY A 964 16.85 -11.47 23.48
N THR A 965 16.10 -11.01 24.47
CA THR A 965 16.67 -10.31 25.64
C THR A 965 17.35 -11.34 26.54
N GLY A 966 18.63 -11.62 26.27
CA GLY A 966 19.45 -12.38 27.20
C GLY A 966 19.54 -11.62 28.53
N ASN A 967 19.12 -12.23 29.63
CA ASN A 967 19.42 -11.69 30.95
C ASN A 967 20.94 -11.69 31.11
N SER A 968 21.50 -10.54 31.49
CA SER A 968 22.93 -10.40 31.79
C SER A 968 23.26 -10.98 33.18
N THR A 969 23.07 -12.29 33.33
CA THR A 969 23.67 -13.05 34.44
C THR A 969 25.15 -13.22 34.15
N SER A 970 25.98 -12.47 34.89
CA SER A 970 27.43 -12.58 34.84
C SER A 970 27.89 -13.91 35.44
N SER A 971 28.21 -14.86 34.57
CA SER A 971 28.91 -16.11 34.89
C SER A 971 29.79 -16.50 33.71
N ASP A 972 31.03 -16.02 33.70
CA ASP A 972 32.17 -16.84 34.14
C ASP A 972 33.34 -15.90 34.53
N GLN A 973 34.46 -16.48 34.99
CA GLN A 973 35.51 -15.82 35.77
C GLN A 973 36.58 -15.10 34.93
#